data_AF-A0A368TC91-F1
#
_entry.id   AF-A0A368TC91-F1
#
_cell.length_a   1.000
_cell.length_b   1.000
_cell.length_c   1.000
_cell.angle_alpha   90.00
_cell.angle_beta   90.00
_cell.angle_gamma   90.00
#
_symmetry.space_group_name_H-M   'P 1'
#
loop_
_entity.id
_entity.type
_entity.pdbx_description
1 polymer ?
#
loop_
_entity_poly.entity_id
_entity_poly.type
_entity_poly.pdbx_seq_one_letter_code
_entity_poly.pdbx_strand_id
1 'polypeptide(L)'
;MSTQLSSRAVTVAVHLSGTAGAAVIAVSCAGGRSGCCGAGRCARPRYRRRRPAIHGRRTHAVSKWSSLARARRVGAPRPARHGPPQSAPARPPRRRVRAAAVACAGGTAHGGGGTADAGRSAGRGSAGPRRVRPRWGTASQRPARRPTADPGTGLSSARPSPARRDRAARRWQRRQRAAPGPGHRYALPRPRRLLRRSEVVRPRPAGGGVRGRPPPWARRAFDGRPDAVPGPSGPLTDGSIVRIRPAAVGDAAAVHRLHQALSAENRRLRFFVPGPRVPGHVAERLCRPPDPAHAALVALLAGEIVGIAGYERDNGAATAEISLAVAEHVHGRGVGTLLLEHLASLARRGGVAALTAEVLLDNHAMLRVFADAGLPLRRHLDMGVVEVELPLTMDDRYLSAVEERESRAGLASMHRLLRPSSLAVVGGTRRAVSVGNAVVRNILEGGYTGRVHLVHPGEADVAGIAAHPSAADLPEPPDLVVVAVPAEAVPDVARACGERGAGALAVLSAGLAASARRELLEICRAYEMRLLGPNCFGLANLDPDVRLHATFAARRPRPGHACVITQSGGVGITLMEHLSRLGIGVSTFASVGDRLDVSSNDLLAWAEADAGTRMAVVHVESFGNPRKFSRIARRISRKLPVLAMLSGRSAAGRRAARTHTGGAAVAELTGAALFRQAGVSPVRSVTEMVETAAVLAHQPLPAGPRVAVVTNTAGTGVLVADACEAEELEVPTLGTDLRRKLAGDLPPGGSCANPVDTTPQVRTEQLRCCVRALAESPEVDAIILVLVPTALADLAPTLCADTGGKPILAVAPEQPEAVTVLPGGDRGVPTFSAPEEAAAALGQAWARTRWLARPAGTVPVFPDAAVGRAREEVREFLRTRPVGGWLPLDAALRVAECYGIRTAPWRRARSAEEAVAALDVLGGRVAVKGDVAGLAHRRAAGALRLDLDRPEEVRAAYRACAERFPTVVVQAMAAREFDTRLGIIHQPVFGPLVLFGLGGSYADALDTRSARLTPLTDVDAAELVREVRAVAALGAEGGDRRMDVPAVQEVAARLSQLAGDLPEVAEMDLNPVSVGEHGALALDARVRVSQRPDEDPYLRALPPF
;
A
#
# COMPACT_ATOMS: atom_id res chain seq x y z
N MET A 1 -44.07 -51.17 -30.95
CA MET A 1 -45.03 -50.21 -31.55
C MET A 1 -45.39 -49.21 -30.46
N SER A 2 -45.24 -47.89 -30.61
CA SER A 2 -44.62 -47.16 -31.73
C SER A 2 -43.90 -45.88 -31.24
N THR A 3 -43.07 -45.33 -32.11
CA THR A 3 -42.04 -44.32 -31.90
C THR A 3 -42.51 -42.86 -31.89
N GLN A 4 -41.75 -42.01 -31.17
CA GLN A 4 -41.43 -40.60 -31.52
C GLN A 4 -42.58 -39.56 -31.48
N LEU A 5 -42.37 -38.24 -31.43
CA LEU A 5 -41.17 -37.41 -31.15
C LEU A 5 -41.66 -36.08 -30.51
N SER A 6 -40.89 -35.47 -29.59
CA SER A 6 -41.20 -34.13 -29.06
C SER A 6 -40.25 -33.05 -29.60
N SER A 7 -40.74 -31.81 -29.70
CA SER A 7 -39.99 -30.69 -30.28
C SER A 7 -40.09 -29.40 -29.47
N ARG A 8 -38.92 -28.78 -29.22
CA ARG A 8 -38.68 -27.35 -28.92
C ARG A 8 -39.17 -26.75 -27.59
N ALA A 9 -38.37 -25.76 -27.16
CA ALA A 9 -38.67 -24.63 -26.30
C ALA A 9 -39.09 -24.87 -24.83
N VAL A 10 -38.19 -24.50 -23.91
CA VAL A 10 -38.55 -23.95 -22.59
C VAL A 10 -37.80 -22.64 -22.40
N THR A 11 -38.54 -21.57 -22.14
CA THR A 11 -38.01 -20.23 -21.83
C THR A 11 -37.52 -20.18 -20.39
N VAL A 12 -36.33 -19.62 -20.14
CA VAL A 12 -35.87 -19.26 -18.78
C VAL A 12 -36.11 -17.77 -18.58
N ALA A 13 -37.15 -17.42 -17.81
CA ALA A 13 -37.47 -16.03 -17.49
C ALA A 13 -36.55 -15.49 -16.38
N VAL A 14 -36.15 -14.22 -16.52
CA VAL A 14 -35.46 -13.47 -15.46
C VAL A 14 -36.51 -12.82 -14.56
N HIS A 15 -36.55 -13.20 -13.28
CA HIS A 15 -37.37 -12.48 -12.30
C HIS A 15 -36.54 -11.44 -11.55
N LEU A 16 -36.87 -10.17 -11.79
CA LEU A 16 -36.65 -9.10 -10.83
C LEU A 16 -37.92 -8.97 -9.98
N SER A 17 -37.77 -9.00 -8.66
CA SER A 17 -38.76 -8.50 -7.72
C SER A 17 -38.06 -8.10 -6.41
N GLY A 18 -38.50 -6.98 -5.85
CA GLY A 18 -38.03 -6.50 -4.55
C GLY A 18 -39.14 -5.71 -3.89
N THR A 19 -39.51 -6.13 -2.67
CA THR A 19 -40.39 -5.40 -1.75
C THR A 19 -40.06 -5.83 -0.33
N ALA A 20 -40.35 -4.97 0.65
CA ALA A 20 -39.95 -5.18 2.04
C ALA A 20 -40.82 -6.22 2.78
N GLY A 21 -40.27 -6.79 3.85
CA GLY A 21 -40.98 -7.60 4.83
C GLY A 21 -40.20 -7.59 6.15
N ALA A 22 -40.72 -6.94 7.18
CA ALA A 22 -40.09 -6.90 8.49
C ALA A 22 -40.47 -8.12 9.33
N ALA A 23 -39.52 -8.64 10.10
CA ALA A 23 -39.76 -9.71 11.09
C ALA A 23 -39.08 -9.35 12.42
N VAL A 24 -39.89 -8.95 13.40
CA VAL A 24 -39.45 -8.72 14.78
C VAL A 24 -39.48 -10.05 15.52
N ILE A 25 -38.35 -10.45 16.12
CA ILE A 25 -38.32 -11.46 17.19
C ILE A 25 -37.48 -10.89 18.34
N ALA A 26 -38.12 -10.70 19.49
CA ALA A 26 -37.46 -10.23 20.70
C ALA A 26 -36.73 -11.38 21.41
N VAL A 27 -35.55 -11.09 21.96
CA VAL A 27 -34.86 -11.98 22.92
C VAL A 27 -35.05 -11.40 24.31
N SER A 28 -35.87 -12.06 25.13
CA SER A 28 -36.14 -11.64 26.51
C SER A 28 -35.11 -12.22 27.50
N CYS A 29 -34.77 -11.46 28.54
CA CYS A 29 -33.75 -11.85 29.52
C CYS A 29 -34.34 -12.55 30.75
N ALA A 30 -33.81 -13.73 31.09
CA ALA A 30 -33.81 -14.29 32.45
C ALA A 30 -32.73 -15.40 32.55
N GLY A 31 -32.09 -15.67 33.69
CA GLY A 31 -32.16 -14.99 34.99
C GLY A 31 -32.47 -15.94 36.16
N GLY A 32 -31.44 -16.54 36.77
CA GLY A 32 -31.55 -17.54 37.87
C GLY A 32 -31.20 -18.95 37.38
N ARG A 33 -30.27 -19.71 37.98
CA ARG A 33 -29.96 -20.11 39.38
C ARG A 33 -30.65 -21.43 39.81
N SER A 34 -29.81 -22.45 40.06
CA SER A 34 -29.94 -23.53 41.06
C SER A 34 -31.24 -24.34 41.18
N GLY A 35 -31.17 -25.68 41.11
CA GLY A 35 -32.29 -26.53 41.58
C GLY A 35 -32.11 -28.04 41.41
N CYS A 36 -32.00 -28.75 42.53
CA CYS A 36 -31.83 -30.19 42.77
C CYS A 36 -32.83 -31.19 42.12
N CYS A 37 -32.31 -32.40 41.82
CA CYS A 37 -32.86 -33.74 42.16
C CYS A 37 -34.22 -34.27 41.61
N GLY A 38 -34.32 -35.62 41.54
CA GLY A 38 -35.55 -36.40 41.24
C GLY A 38 -35.66 -36.81 39.76
N ALA A 39 -35.50 -38.06 39.28
CA ALA A 39 -35.64 -39.43 39.79
C ALA A 39 -37.07 -40.06 39.68
N GLY A 40 -37.14 -41.29 39.12
CA GLY A 40 -38.38 -42.05 38.82
C GLY A 40 -38.78 -41.94 37.33
N ARG A 41 -38.61 -42.91 36.41
CA ARG A 41 -38.86 -44.37 36.36
C ARG A 41 -40.35 -44.78 36.31
N CYS A 42 -40.81 -45.24 35.14
CA CYS A 42 -41.74 -46.36 34.84
C CYS A 42 -42.32 -46.22 33.40
N ALA A 43 -42.69 -47.25 32.63
CA ALA A 43 -42.43 -48.70 32.71
C ALA A 43 -42.56 -49.40 31.32
N ARG A 44 -42.27 -50.72 31.32
CA ARG A 44 -42.35 -51.80 30.29
C ARG A 44 -43.76 -52.00 29.67
N PRO A 45 -44.05 -52.95 28.73
CA PRO A 45 -43.27 -54.07 28.11
C PRO A 45 -43.22 -54.08 26.54
N ARG A 46 -42.33 -54.82 25.83
CA ARG A 46 -42.34 -56.25 25.35
C ARG A 46 -43.64 -56.67 24.59
N TYR A 47 -43.67 -57.50 23.51
CA TYR A 47 -42.69 -58.48 22.97
C TYR A 47 -43.05 -59.00 21.54
N ARG A 48 -42.06 -59.49 20.75
CA ARG A 48 -42.14 -60.46 19.58
C ARG A 48 -42.75 -59.87 18.28
N ARG A 49 -42.38 -60.28 17.04
CA ARG A 49 -41.46 -61.30 16.43
C ARG A 49 -40.97 -60.72 15.06
N ARG A 50 -40.27 -61.35 14.08
CA ARG A 50 -39.84 -62.74 13.76
C ARG A 50 -38.39 -62.81 13.20
N ARG A 51 -38.17 -62.87 11.87
CA ARG A 51 -36.95 -62.99 10.99
C ARG A 51 -37.43 -63.04 9.49
N PRO A 52 -36.63 -63.03 8.37
CA PRO A 52 -35.20 -63.42 8.22
C PRO A 52 -34.27 -62.65 7.20
N ALA A 53 -33.01 -62.44 7.59
CA ALA A 53 -31.74 -62.97 7.05
C ALA A 53 -31.41 -63.25 5.52
N ILE A 54 -30.36 -62.55 5.01
CA ILE A 54 -29.14 -62.97 4.23
C ILE A 54 -29.18 -63.33 2.70
N HIS A 55 -28.12 -62.89 1.98
CA HIS A 55 -27.52 -63.29 0.66
C HIS A 55 -27.72 -62.30 -0.54
N GLY A 56 -26.79 -62.15 -1.52
CA GLY A 56 -25.37 -62.55 -1.58
C GLY A 56 -24.72 -62.67 -2.99
N ARG A 57 -23.54 -62.02 -3.19
CA ARG A 57 -22.43 -62.30 -4.18
C ARG A 57 -22.61 -62.19 -5.73
N ARG A 58 -21.61 -61.51 -6.36
CA ARG A 58 -20.82 -61.85 -7.60
C ARG A 58 -21.36 -61.66 -9.06
N THR A 59 -20.78 -60.64 -9.73
CA THR A 59 -20.00 -60.64 -11.02
C THR A 59 -20.37 -61.51 -12.24
N HIS A 60 -20.55 -60.87 -13.42
CA HIS A 60 -20.10 -61.19 -14.82
C HIS A 60 -21.00 -60.45 -15.87
N ALA A 61 -20.76 -60.32 -17.20
CA ALA A 61 -19.57 -60.17 -18.08
C ALA A 61 -20.04 -59.86 -19.56
N VAL A 62 -19.13 -59.83 -20.57
CA VAL A 62 -19.38 -59.84 -22.06
C VAL A 62 -19.97 -58.53 -22.67
N SER A 63 -19.45 -57.77 -23.67
CA SER A 63 -18.56 -57.87 -24.87
C SER A 63 -19.27 -58.24 -26.21
N LYS A 64 -18.97 -57.71 -27.42
CA LYS A 64 -17.83 -56.96 -28.02
C LYS A 64 -18.23 -55.48 -28.33
N TRP A 65 -17.84 -54.67 -29.33
CA TRP A 65 -17.12 -54.66 -30.65
C TRP A 65 -16.18 -53.40 -30.68
N SER A 66 -14.94 -53.35 -31.21
CA SER A 66 -14.38 -53.33 -32.59
C SER A 66 -14.82 -52.16 -33.51
N SER A 67 -13.97 -51.50 -34.33
CA SER A 67 -12.50 -51.55 -34.61
C SER A 67 -12.11 -50.29 -35.45
N LEU A 68 -10.87 -49.79 -35.59
CA LEU A 68 -9.64 -50.32 -36.26
C LEU A 68 -8.43 -49.40 -35.89
N ALA A 69 -7.24 -49.93 -35.56
CA ALA A 69 -6.06 -50.18 -36.43
C ALA A 69 -5.15 -48.94 -36.73
N ARG A 70 -3.82 -49.06 -36.88
CA ARG A 70 -2.91 -50.25 -36.89
C ARG A 70 -1.53 -49.93 -36.23
N ALA A 71 -0.61 -50.89 -36.11
CA ALA A 71 0.58 -50.80 -35.22
C ALA A 71 1.92 -51.44 -35.72
N ARG A 72 3.07 -50.92 -35.26
CA ARG A 72 4.43 -51.57 -35.20
C ARG A 72 5.16 -51.15 -33.89
N ARG A 73 5.84 -52.00 -33.07
CA ARG A 73 6.80 -53.15 -33.22
C ARG A 73 8.25 -52.68 -33.52
N VAL A 74 9.35 -53.23 -32.94
CA VAL A 74 9.63 -54.35 -32.00
C VAL A 74 10.98 -54.04 -31.25
N GLY A 75 11.56 -54.73 -30.25
CA GLY A 75 11.36 -56.08 -29.64
C GLY A 75 12.25 -56.32 -28.38
N ALA A 76 12.98 -57.45 -28.31
CA ALA A 76 13.88 -57.87 -27.19
C ALA A 76 15.05 -58.76 -27.70
N PRO A 77 16.08 -59.17 -26.90
CA PRO A 77 15.98 -60.40 -26.08
C PRO A 77 16.84 -60.46 -24.78
N ARG A 78 16.90 -61.66 -24.15
CA ARG A 78 17.72 -62.17 -23.00
C ARG A 78 18.33 -63.53 -23.44
N PRO A 79 19.35 -64.19 -22.80
CA PRO A 79 19.31 -64.61 -21.37
C PRO A 79 20.67 -64.94 -20.64
N ALA A 80 20.56 -65.42 -19.38
CA ALA A 80 21.46 -66.39 -18.66
C ALA A 80 22.92 -66.00 -18.31
N ARG A 81 23.62 -66.58 -17.29
CA ARG A 81 23.30 -67.35 -16.05
C ARG A 81 24.59 -67.44 -15.18
N HIS A 82 24.49 -67.52 -13.84
CA HIS A 82 25.26 -68.37 -12.88
C HIS A 82 25.17 -67.88 -11.42
N GLY A 83 25.55 -68.74 -10.44
CA GLY A 83 25.51 -68.55 -8.96
C GLY A 83 25.43 -69.92 -8.24
N PRO A 84 25.07 -70.03 -6.94
CA PRO A 84 25.07 -69.06 -5.84
C PRO A 84 26.29 -69.29 -4.90
N PRO A 85 26.35 -70.04 -3.75
CA PRO A 85 25.37 -70.55 -2.74
C PRO A 85 25.70 -70.25 -1.23
N GLN A 86 24.67 -70.31 -0.34
CA GLN A 86 24.73 -70.67 1.11
C GLN A 86 25.52 -69.74 2.10
N SER A 87 25.25 -69.68 3.42
CA SER A 87 24.19 -70.23 4.31
C SER A 87 23.98 -69.33 5.57
N ALA A 88 23.01 -69.65 6.44
CA ALA A 88 22.65 -68.89 7.67
C ALA A 88 22.37 -69.82 8.89
N PRO A 89 22.32 -69.27 10.13
CA PRO A 89 21.18 -69.52 11.05
C PRO A 89 20.66 -68.20 11.72
N ALA A 90 19.40 -68.01 12.15
CA ALA A 90 18.42 -68.81 12.93
C ALA A 90 18.76 -68.85 14.45
N ARG A 91 17.84 -68.74 15.44
CA ARG A 91 16.34 -68.72 15.55
C ARG A 91 15.99 -68.03 16.93
N PRO A 92 14.92 -68.28 17.73
CA PRO A 92 13.59 -68.91 17.50
C PRO A 92 12.28 -68.04 17.60
N PRO A 93 11.62 -67.70 18.76
CA PRO A 93 10.13 -67.63 18.81
C PRO A 93 9.46 -66.36 19.47
N ARG A 94 8.16 -66.46 19.81
CA ARG A 94 7.30 -65.53 20.60
C ARG A 94 6.44 -66.30 21.61
N ARG A 95 5.84 -65.64 22.62
CA ARG A 95 4.53 -66.04 23.22
C ARG A 95 3.68 -64.82 23.64
N ARG A 96 2.40 -65.06 23.97
CA ARG A 96 1.32 -64.05 24.20
C ARG A 96 1.02 -63.88 25.70
N VAL A 97 0.32 -62.79 26.09
CA VAL A 97 -0.97 -62.87 26.83
C VAL A 97 -1.73 -61.52 26.87
N ARG A 98 -3.06 -61.61 26.65
CA ARG A 98 -4.25 -60.76 26.99
C ARG A 98 -4.22 -59.21 27.02
N ALA A 99 -5.41 -58.66 26.78
CA ALA A 99 -5.85 -57.32 27.17
C ALA A 99 -7.13 -57.40 28.03
N ALA A 100 -7.31 -56.42 28.92
CA ALA A 100 -8.56 -55.95 29.54
C ALA A 100 -8.26 -54.52 30.06
N ALA A 101 -8.87 -53.42 29.61
CA ALA A 101 -10.29 -53.03 29.62
C ALA A 101 -10.81 -52.58 31.01
N VAL A 102 -11.31 -51.32 31.10
CA VAL A 102 -12.58 -50.89 31.75
C VAL A 102 -12.63 -49.37 32.06
N ALA A 103 -13.69 -48.72 31.55
CA ALA A 103 -14.45 -47.55 32.04
C ALA A 103 -13.84 -46.14 32.25
N CYS A 104 -14.79 -45.19 32.33
CA CYS A 104 -14.65 -43.76 32.59
C CYS A 104 -15.22 -43.40 33.98
N ALA A 105 -15.07 -42.14 34.39
CA ALA A 105 -15.49 -41.55 35.67
C ALA A 105 -14.71 -42.09 36.90
N GLY A 106 -14.51 -41.34 37.98
CA GLY A 106 -14.93 -39.96 38.26
C GLY A 106 -15.46 -39.84 39.70
N GLY A 107 -15.20 -38.73 40.37
CA GLY A 107 -15.71 -38.49 41.72
C GLY A 107 -14.76 -37.71 42.62
N THR A 108 -15.25 -36.57 43.10
CA THR A 108 -14.81 -35.90 44.32
C THR A 108 -15.12 -36.75 45.56
N ALA A 109 -14.27 -36.69 46.60
CA ALA A 109 -14.74 -36.75 47.98
C ALA A 109 -13.71 -36.17 48.98
N HIS A 110 -14.27 -35.79 50.13
CA HIS A 110 -13.71 -35.25 51.38
C HIS A 110 -12.43 -35.93 51.93
N GLY A 111 -11.71 -35.35 52.92
CA GLY A 111 -11.89 -34.07 53.62
C GLY A 111 -11.38 -34.11 55.07
N GLY A 112 -11.51 -32.99 55.79
CA GLY A 112 -10.97 -32.81 57.15
C GLY A 112 -9.46 -32.45 57.17
N GLY A 113 -8.94 -31.72 58.15
CA GLY A 113 -9.62 -31.00 59.25
C GLY A 113 -8.95 -31.21 60.60
N GLY A 114 -8.24 -30.20 61.10
CA GLY A 114 -7.48 -30.25 62.37
C GLY A 114 -6.07 -30.83 62.24
N THR A 115 -5.12 -30.53 63.12
CA THR A 115 -5.05 -29.55 64.23
C THR A 115 -3.59 -29.37 64.65
N ALA A 116 -3.20 -28.16 65.09
CA ALA A 116 -2.28 -27.80 66.20
C ALA A 116 -0.91 -28.54 66.40
N ASP A 117 0.13 -28.01 67.06
CA ASP A 117 0.31 -26.70 67.73
C ASP A 117 1.82 -26.30 67.78
N ALA A 118 2.13 -25.23 68.52
CA ALA A 118 3.42 -24.55 68.66
C ALA A 118 4.51 -25.24 69.51
N GLY A 119 5.76 -24.76 69.34
CA GLY A 119 6.94 -24.97 70.21
C GLY A 119 8.22 -24.59 69.45
N ARG A 120 8.98 -23.53 69.76
CA ARG A 120 9.83 -23.25 70.95
C ARG A 120 10.95 -24.31 71.16
N SER A 121 12.23 -23.96 71.36
CA SER A 121 12.87 -22.63 71.47
C SER A 121 14.41 -22.64 71.53
N ALA A 122 15.02 -21.52 71.08
CA ALA A 122 16.25 -20.87 71.59
C ALA A 122 17.67 -21.43 71.31
N GLY A 123 18.60 -20.52 70.99
CA GLY A 123 20.05 -20.72 70.89
C GLY A 123 20.79 -19.40 70.58
N ARG A 124 21.73 -18.97 71.44
CA ARG A 124 22.48 -17.68 71.38
C ARG A 124 23.60 -17.77 70.33
N GLY A 125 24.14 -16.71 69.70
CA GLY A 125 24.03 -15.23 69.77
C GLY A 125 24.77 -14.60 68.56
N SER A 126 25.37 -13.39 68.54
CA SER A 126 25.38 -12.20 69.42
C SER A 126 26.29 -11.08 68.84
N ALA A 127 26.00 -9.80 69.15
CA ALA A 127 26.82 -8.57 68.93
C ALA A 127 27.03 -8.01 67.49
N GLY A 128 27.06 -6.67 67.39
CA GLY A 128 27.53 -5.85 66.23
C GLY A 128 28.79 -5.04 66.62
N PRO A 129 29.08 -3.82 66.07
CA PRO A 129 28.21 -2.94 65.27
C PRO A 129 28.90 -2.05 64.17
N ARG A 130 28.14 -1.06 63.65
CA ARG A 130 28.58 0.25 63.06
C ARG A 130 29.14 0.34 61.62
N ARG A 131 29.03 1.58 61.09
CA ARG A 131 29.44 2.09 59.76
C ARG A 131 30.95 2.40 59.70
N VAL A 132 31.52 2.50 58.49
CA VAL A 132 32.44 3.60 58.06
C VAL A 132 32.64 3.62 56.52
N ARG A 133 33.16 4.73 55.95
CA ARG A 133 33.53 4.93 54.53
C ARG A 133 35.06 4.82 54.31
N PRO A 134 35.53 4.63 53.07
CA PRO A 134 36.37 5.66 52.42
C PRO A 134 35.63 6.30 51.22
N ARG A 135 35.80 7.57 50.80
CA ARG A 135 36.98 8.45 50.61
C ARG A 135 37.87 8.01 49.43
N TRP A 136 37.78 8.67 48.27
CA TRP A 136 38.16 10.06 47.90
C TRP A 136 39.68 10.18 47.63
N GLY A 137 40.03 10.56 46.41
CA GLY A 137 41.38 10.93 45.98
C GLY A 137 41.30 11.78 44.71
N THR A 138 41.63 13.07 44.84
CA THR A 138 41.59 14.06 43.76
C THR A 138 42.98 14.60 43.46
N ALA A 139 43.09 15.31 42.33
CA ALA A 139 44.21 16.20 41.98
C ALA A 139 45.54 15.50 41.60
N SER A 140 46.48 16.10 40.88
CA SER A 140 46.45 17.10 39.78
C SER A 140 47.91 17.41 39.38
N GLN A 141 48.21 17.67 38.10
CA GLN A 141 48.97 18.84 37.60
C GLN A 141 49.69 18.63 36.26
N ARG A 142 50.07 19.79 35.70
CA ARG A 142 50.91 20.10 34.53
C ARG A 142 52.40 19.77 34.80
N PRO A 143 53.31 19.70 33.80
CA PRO A 143 53.58 20.79 32.84
C PRO A 143 53.90 20.38 31.39
N ALA A 144 54.35 21.34 30.58
CA ALA A 144 54.61 21.22 29.15
C ALA A 144 56.03 21.71 28.78
N ARG A 145 56.54 21.30 27.60
CA ARG A 145 57.52 22.06 26.79
C ARG A 145 57.66 21.47 25.37
N ARG A 146 57.98 22.34 24.41
CA ARG A 146 58.62 22.10 23.08
C ARG A 146 60.15 22.37 23.25
N PRO A 147 61.08 22.20 22.26
CA PRO A 147 60.92 22.17 20.77
C PRO A 147 61.90 21.25 19.97
N THR A 148 61.97 21.41 18.62
CA THR A 148 63.10 21.11 17.66
C THR A 148 63.63 19.65 17.53
N ALA A 149 64.33 19.19 16.46
CA ALA A 149 64.48 19.55 15.03
C ALA A 149 65.22 18.39 14.26
N ASP A 150 65.40 18.49 12.92
CA ASP A 150 66.22 17.61 12.02
C ASP A 150 67.74 17.58 12.36
N PRO A 151 68.65 16.74 11.76
CA PRO A 151 68.62 15.95 10.49
C PRO A 151 69.04 14.45 10.66
N GLY A 152 69.40 13.58 9.68
CA GLY A 152 69.42 13.57 8.19
C GLY A 152 70.37 12.48 7.58
N THR A 153 70.73 12.59 6.28
CA THR A 153 71.62 11.70 5.43
C THR A 153 71.07 10.32 4.99
N GLY A 154 71.40 9.74 3.80
CA GLY A 154 72.09 10.28 2.61
C GLY A 154 72.37 9.24 1.47
N LEU A 155 72.75 9.74 0.26
CA LEU A 155 73.36 9.05 -0.93
C LEU A 155 72.47 8.16 -1.86
N SER A 156 72.85 7.82 -3.12
CA SER A 156 73.33 8.61 -4.30
C SER A 156 73.41 7.74 -5.61
N SER A 157 73.44 8.36 -6.81
CA SER A 157 73.77 7.79 -8.17
C SER A 157 72.77 6.77 -8.82
N ALA A 158 72.70 6.50 -10.15
CA ALA A 158 73.04 7.24 -11.38
C ALA A 158 72.26 6.69 -12.64
N ARG A 159 72.43 7.31 -13.82
CA ARG A 159 71.67 7.18 -15.11
C ARG A 159 72.14 6.02 -16.04
N PRO A 160 71.42 5.58 -17.14
CA PRO A 160 70.84 6.40 -18.23
C PRO A 160 69.51 5.94 -18.92
N SER A 161 69.24 6.45 -20.15
CA SER A 161 67.99 6.43 -20.98
C SER A 161 68.30 5.87 -22.41
N PRO A 162 67.50 5.96 -23.52
CA PRO A 162 66.25 6.70 -23.88
C PRO A 162 65.09 5.78 -24.39
N ALA A 163 63.87 6.18 -24.82
CA ALA A 163 63.39 7.24 -25.75
C ALA A 163 61.82 7.30 -25.72
N ARG A 164 61.04 8.19 -26.39
CA ARG A 164 61.28 9.28 -27.37
C ARG A 164 60.05 10.25 -27.44
N ARG A 165 60.29 11.58 -27.56
CA ARG A 165 59.35 12.68 -27.97
C ARG A 165 58.09 12.96 -27.12
N ASP A 166 57.46 14.14 -27.22
CA ASP A 166 57.92 15.53 -27.00
C ASP A 166 56.69 16.46 -26.79
N ARG A 167 56.93 17.73 -26.45
CA ARG A 167 55.95 18.77 -26.12
C ARG A 167 54.90 19.04 -27.22
N ALA A 168 53.69 19.40 -26.81
CA ALA A 168 53.14 20.75 -27.00
C ALA A 168 51.81 20.95 -26.24
N ALA A 169 51.44 22.20 -25.96
CA ALA A 169 50.18 22.56 -25.31
C ALA A 169 49.47 23.70 -26.04
N ARG A 170 48.16 23.85 -25.80
CA ARG A 170 47.32 25.03 -26.11
C ARG A 170 47.17 25.41 -27.59
N ARG A 171 46.11 24.89 -28.25
CA ARG A 171 45.15 25.63 -29.12
C ARG A 171 44.34 24.65 -29.98
N TRP A 172 43.00 24.74 -29.93
CA TRP A 172 42.11 24.65 -31.11
C TRP A 172 40.72 25.23 -30.76
N GLN A 173 40.68 26.55 -30.55
CA GLN A 173 39.48 27.37 -30.73
C GLN A 173 39.86 28.59 -31.57
N ARG A 174 38.90 29.08 -32.38
CA ARG A 174 39.02 30.17 -33.38
C ARG A 174 39.85 29.89 -34.65
N ARG A 175 39.17 29.33 -35.66
CA ARG A 175 38.77 30.06 -36.90
C ARG A 175 37.29 29.69 -37.14
N GLN A 176 36.42 30.49 -37.74
CA GLN A 176 36.60 31.47 -38.83
C GLN A 176 36.67 32.94 -38.36
N ARG A 177 36.73 33.88 -39.33
CA ARG A 177 36.77 35.35 -39.19
C ARG A 177 35.96 36.00 -40.31
N ALA A 178 35.17 37.02 -39.99
CA ALA A 178 34.81 38.17 -40.84
C ALA A 178 34.45 39.36 -39.90
N ALA A 179 34.35 40.57 -40.44
CA ALA A 179 34.16 41.86 -39.74
C ALA A 179 33.39 42.83 -40.69
N PRO A 180 32.89 44.03 -40.28
CA PRO A 180 33.14 44.81 -39.04
C PRO A 180 31.87 45.23 -38.25
N GLY A 181 32.01 46.18 -37.30
CA GLY A 181 30.93 46.76 -36.46
C GLY A 181 30.42 48.13 -36.97
N PRO A 182 29.92 49.09 -36.12
CA PRO A 182 30.20 49.27 -34.68
C PRO A 182 28.99 49.65 -33.76
N GLY A 183 29.24 49.80 -32.45
CA GLY A 183 28.37 50.47 -31.46
C GLY A 183 27.27 49.60 -30.82
N HIS A 184 26.85 49.77 -29.56
CA HIS A 184 27.32 50.62 -28.44
C HIS A 184 27.40 49.78 -27.13
N ARG A 185 28.01 50.35 -26.07
CA ARG A 185 28.18 49.69 -24.76
C ARG A 185 26.97 49.86 -23.85
N TYR A 186 26.63 48.83 -23.09
CA TYR A 186 26.42 48.90 -21.62
C TYR A 186 26.74 47.52 -21.00
N ALA A 187 27.07 47.47 -19.71
CA ALA A 187 27.63 46.26 -19.08
C ALA A 187 26.89 45.87 -17.80
N LEU A 188 26.62 44.56 -17.64
CA LEU A 188 26.04 43.96 -16.44
C LEU A 188 27.08 43.05 -15.73
N PRO A 189 27.23 43.12 -14.40
CA PRO A 189 28.17 42.25 -13.67
C PRO A 189 27.73 40.78 -13.65
N ARG A 190 28.71 39.87 -13.71
CA ARG A 190 28.48 38.41 -13.55
C ARG A 190 28.34 38.02 -12.07
N PRO A 191 27.44 37.09 -11.70
CA PRO A 191 27.35 36.57 -10.35
C PRO A 191 28.57 35.69 -10.00
N ARG A 192 29.11 35.83 -8.79
CA ARG A 192 30.17 34.96 -8.26
C ARG A 192 29.57 33.69 -7.64
N ARG A 193 30.11 32.52 -7.98
CA ARG A 193 29.87 31.29 -7.21
C ARG A 193 30.58 31.39 -5.85
N LEU A 194 29.84 31.22 -4.75
CA LEU A 194 30.37 30.85 -3.44
C LEU A 194 29.47 29.76 -2.83
N LEU A 195 29.86 28.50 -2.98
CA LEU A 195 29.28 27.40 -2.22
C LEU A 195 29.98 27.32 -0.86
N ARG A 196 29.33 27.84 0.18
CA ARG A 196 29.60 27.43 1.57
C ARG A 196 28.47 26.51 2.02
N ARG A 197 28.82 25.43 2.73
CA ARG A 197 27.84 24.62 3.46
C ARG A 197 27.26 25.47 4.58
N SER A 198 25.94 25.64 4.63
CA SER A 198 25.25 26.18 5.80
C SER A 198 25.22 25.12 6.89
N GLU A 199 25.75 25.42 8.06
CA GLU A 199 25.55 24.56 9.23
C GLU A 199 24.10 24.69 9.71
N VAL A 200 23.49 23.58 10.15
CA VAL A 200 22.14 23.61 10.72
C VAL A 200 22.24 24.20 12.12
N VAL A 201 21.91 25.49 12.25
CA VAL A 201 21.83 26.18 13.54
C VAL A 201 20.71 25.56 14.36
N ARG A 202 21.07 24.73 15.34
CA ARG A 202 20.14 24.25 16.36
C ARG A 202 19.63 25.45 17.16
N PRO A 203 18.31 25.65 17.30
CA PRO A 203 17.80 26.68 18.19
C PRO A 203 18.18 26.31 19.63
N ARG A 204 18.84 27.24 20.35
CA ARG A 204 19.00 27.13 21.80
C ARG A 204 17.64 27.31 22.47
N PRO A 205 17.27 26.50 23.47
CA PRO A 205 16.04 26.73 24.23
C PRO A 205 16.16 28.04 25.00
N ALA A 206 15.30 29.01 24.68
CA ALA A 206 15.17 30.23 25.46
C ALA A 206 14.40 29.91 26.76
N GLY A 207 15.13 29.83 27.88
CA GLY A 207 14.53 29.63 29.20
C GLY A 207 13.74 30.85 29.66
N GLY A 208 12.45 30.93 29.29
CA GLY A 208 11.55 32.01 29.67
C GLY A 208 10.09 31.51 29.71
N GLY A 209 9.55 31.31 30.91
CA GLY A 209 8.23 30.71 31.11
C GLY A 209 7.06 31.65 30.80
N VAL A 210 6.73 31.84 29.52
CA VAL A 210 5.54 32.59 29.10
C VAL A 210 4.28 31.75 29.35
N ARG A 211 3.53 32.06 30.41
CA ARG A 211 2.20 31.50 30.65
C ARG A 211 1.19 32.09 29.67
N GLY A 212 1.15 31.55 28.45
CA GLY A 212 0.11 31.90 27.47
C GLY A 212 -1.28 31.54 27.98
N ARG A 213 -2.14 32.55 28.20
CA ARG A 213 -3.58 32.32 28.31
C ARG A 213 -4.11 31.82 26.96
N PRO A 214 -5.12 30.93 26.93
CA PRO A 214 -5.79 30.58 25.67
C PRO A 214 -6.42 31.84 25.05
N PRO A 215 -6.47 31.93 23.71
CA PRO A 215 -6.94 33.12 23.01
C PRO A 215 -8.45 33.37 23.25
N PRO A 216 -8.93 34.63 23.16
CA PRO A 216 -10.30 34.98 23.56
C PRO A 216 -11.43 34.26 22.81
N TRP A 217 -11.19 33.75 21.61
CA TRP A 217 -12.18 33.03 20.81
C TRP A 217 -12.56 31.66 21.41
N ALA A 218 -11.65 31.02 22.15
CA ALA A 218 -11.85 29.70 22.78
C ALA A 218 -12.77 29.74 24.02
N ARG A 219 -13.77 30.63 24.04
CA ARG A 219 -14.73 30.86 25.13
C ARG A 219 -16.18 31.05 24.67
N ARG A 220 -16.47 30.94 23.37
CA ARG A 220 -17.86 30.90 22.89
C ARG A 220 -18.34 29.45 22.86
N ALA A 221 -19.48 29.20 23.51
CA ALA A 221 -20.15 27.91 23.41
C ALA A 221 -20.61 27.67 21.97
N PHE A 222 -20.46 26.44 21.50
CA PHE A 222 -20.90 26.02 20.17
C PHE A 222 -22.44 25.94 20.13
N ASP A 223 -23.09 26.85 19.42
CA ASP A 223 -24.55 26.92 19.29
C ASP A 223 -25.06 25.86 18.31
N GLY A 224 -25.14 24.62 18.81
CA GLY A 224 -25.28 23.38 18.03
C GLY A 224 -26.47 23.29 17.08
N ARG A 225 -26.36 23.94 15.91
CA ARG A 225 -27.23 23.77 14.74
C ARG A 225 -26.53 22.95 13.65
N PRO A 226 -26.86 21.66 13.48
CA PRO A 226 -26.25 20.81 12.45
C PRO A 226 -26.84 21.01 11.04
N ASP A 227 -27.23 22.24 10.66
CA ASP A 227 -27.67 22.61 9.30
C ASP A 227 -26.48 22.70 8.31
N ALA A 228 -25.49 21.82 8.49
CA ALA A 228 -24.15 21.94 7.94
C ALA A 228 -24.02 21.13 6.64
N VAL A 229 -24.34 21.76 5.50
CA VAL A 229 -24.14 21.23 4.14
C VAL A 229 -22.81 20.46 4.05
N PRO A 230 -22.82 19.15 3.69
CA PRO A 230 -21.61 18.33 3.67
C PRO A 230 -20.50 18.93 2.81
N GLY A 231 -19.26 18.79 3.26
CA GLY A 231 -18.09 19.32 2.55
C GLY A 231 -16.77 18.82 3.14
N PRO A 232 -15.71 18.71 2.33
CA PRO A 232 -14.43 18.13 2.73
C PRO A 232 -13.76 18.93 3.85
N SER A 233 -13.15 18.22 4.80
CA SER A 233 -12.24 18.81 5.78
C SER A 233 -10.80 18.61 5.31
N GLY A 234 -9.88 19.53 5.60
CA GLY A 234 -8.48 19.43 5.20
C GLY A 234 -7.53 20.05 6.23
N PRO A 235 -6.34 19.47 6.46
CA PRO A 235 -5.37 20.04 7.39
C PRO A 235 -4.66 21.27 6.79
N LEU A 236 -4.36 22.22 7.66
CA LEU A 236 -3.55 23.41 7.39
C LEU A 236 -2.07 23.16 7.73
N THR A 237 -1.18 24.10 7.38
CA THR A 237 0.29 23.88 7.52
C THR A 237 0.78 23.81 8.97
N ASP A 238 -0.04 24.25 9.92
CA ASP A 238 0.13 24.16 11.37
C ASP A 238 -0.64 22.97 12.00
N GLY A 239 -1.36 22.18 11.19
CA GLY A 239 -2.04 20.95 11.60
C GLY A 239 -3.50 21.09 12.01
N SER A 240 -4.00 22.31 12.21
CA SER A 240 -5.43 22.61 12.42
C SER A 240 -6.29 22.19 11.22
N ILE A 241 -7.59 21.95 11.44
CA ILE A 241 -8.49 21.35 10.44
C ILE A 241 -9.53 22.37 9.98
N VAL A 242 -9.51 22.72 8.69
CA VAL A 242 -10.51 23.60 8.10
C VAL A 242 -11.53 22.79 7.29
N ARG A 243 -12.82 23.11 7.39
CA ARG A 243 -13.89 22.51 6.57
C ARG A 243 -14.22 23.45 5.41
N ILE A 244 -14.16 22.93 4.19
CA ILE A 244 -14.61 23.63 2.98
C ILE A 244 -16.00 23.11 2.60
N ARG A 245 -16.90 24.02 2.22
CA ARG A 245 -18.21 23.71 1.63
C ARG A 245 -18.65 24.81 0.67
N PRO A 246 -19.65 24.59 -0.20
CA PRO A 246 -20.30 25.67 -0.93
C PRO A 246 -20.77 26.80 0.00
N ALA A 247 -20.66 28.04 -0.48
CA ALA A 247 -21.32 29.17 0.14
C ALA A 247 -22.85 29.03 -0.01
N ALA A 248 -23.59 29.48 1.00
CA ALA A 248 -25.05 29.52 1.00
C ALA A 248 -25.54 30.92 1.33
N VAL A 249 -26.79 31.25 0.99
CA VAL A 249 -27.38 32.58 1.19
C VAL A 249 -27.29 33.05 2.66
N GLY A 250 -27.43 32.12 3.62
CA GLY A 250 -27.29 32.41 5.05
C GLY A 250 -25.87 32.81 5.50
N ASP A 251 -24.84 32.52 4.70
CA ASP A 251 -23.46 32.91 5.02
C ASP A 251 -23.17 34.39 4.80
N ALA A 252 -24.01 35.11 4.04
CA ALA A 252 -23.75 36.49 3.61
C ALA A 252 -23.43 37.43 4.80
N ALA A 253 -24.12 37.27 5.93
CA ALA A 253 -23.86 38.03 7.15
C ALA A 253 -22.51 37.70 7.81
N ALA A 254 -22.02 36.46 7.70
CA ALA A 254 -20.72 36.04 8.21
C ALA A 254 -19.58 36.45 7.27
N VAL A 255 -19.77 36.32 5.96
CA VAL A 255 -18.85 36.79 4.91
C VAL A 255 -18.73 38.32 4.95
N HIS A 256 -19.81 39.04 5.24
CA HIS A 256 -19.76 40.48 5.46
C HIS A 256 -18.89 40.84 6.67
N ARG A 257 -19.04 40.13 7.81
CA ARG A 257 -18.17 40.31 8.99
C ARG A 257 -16.71 40.00 8.68
N LEU A 258 -16.43 38.94 7.92
CA LEU A 258 -15.07 38.61 7.44
C LEU A 258 -14.44 39.79 6.68
N HIS A 259 -15.16 40.39 5.72
CA HIS A 259 -14.67 41.55 4.98
C HIS A 259 -14.57 42.83 5.84
N GLN A 260 -15.48 43.04 6.81
CA GLN A 260 -15.41 44.16 7.77
C GLN A 260 -14.22 44.02 8.74
N ALA A 261 -13.80 42.80 9.08
CA ALA A 261 -12.70 42.52 9.98
C ALA A 261 -11.30 42.66 9.33
N LEU A 262 -11.23 42.80 8.00
CA LEU A 262 -9.97 43.14 7.32
C LEU A 262 -9.53 44.57 7.68
N SER A 263 -8.23 44.74 7.95
CA SER A 263 -7.59 46.05 8.12
C SER A 263 -7.84 46.96 6.90
N ALA A 264 -7.65 48.27 7.09
CA ALA A 264 -7.80 49.24 5.99
C ALA A 264 -6.94 48.89 4.77
N GLU A 265 -5.74 48.36 4.99
CA GLU A 265 -4.83 47.96 3.91
C GLU A 265 -5.29 46.67 3.21
N ASN A 266 -5.58 45.58 3.93
CA ASN A 266 -6.11 44.37 3.25
C ASN A 266 -7.47 44.62 2.57
N ARG A 267 -8.23 45.62 3.03
CA ARG A 267 -9.45 46.10 2.37
C ARG A 267 -9.14 46.88 1.08
N ARG A 268 -8.11 47.75 1.05
CA ARG A 268 -7.56 48.36 -0.17
C ARG A 268 -7.10 47.28 -1.15
N LEU A 269 -6.28 46.34 -0.69
CA LEU A 269 -5.70 45.25 -1.49
C LEU A 269 -6.73 44.23 -2.01
N ARG A 270 -7.94 44.17 -1.44
CA ARG A 270 -9.06 43.36 -1.95
C ARG A 270 -10.03 44.12 -2.85
N PHE A 271 -10.40 45.35 -2.51
CA PHE A 271 -11.51 46.07 -3.18
C PHE A 271 -11.07 47.21 -4.10
N PHE A 272 -9.77 47.57 -4.10
CA PHE A 272 -9.12 48.64 -4.88
C PHE A 272 -9.60 50.06 -4.53
N VAL A 273 -10.91 50.27 -4.37
CA VAL A 273 -11.58 51.52 -4.01
C VAL A 273 -12.21 51.40 -2.61
N PRO A 274 -12.01 52.37 -1.70
CA PRO A 274 -12.66 52.37 -0.39
C PRO A 274 -14.15 52.75 -0.51
N GLY A 275 -15.06 51.84 -0.12
CA GLY A 275 -16.49 52.12 -0.06
C GLY A 275 -17.20 51.32 1.05
N PRO A 276 -18.04 51.94 1.90
CA PRO A 276 -18.60 51.28 3.08
C PRO A 276 -19.63 50.18 2.75
N ARG A 277 -20.30 50.27 1.60
CA ARG A 277 -21.31 49.27 1.15
C ARG A 277 -20.71 48.10 0.36
N VAL A 278 -19.53 48.27 -0.24
CA VAL A 278 -18.89 47.25 -1.11
C VAL A 278 -18.70 45.89 -0.39
N PRO A 279 -18.22 45.83 0.88
CA PRO A 279 -18.09 44.57 1.61
C PRO A 279 -19.40 43.80 1.84
N GLY A 280 -20.56 44.47 1.76
CA GLY A 280 -21.88 43.86 1.90
C GLY A 280 -22.35 43.27 0.58
N HIS A 281 -22.34 44.07 -0.47
CA HIS A 281 -22.81 43.65 -1.78
C HIS A 281 -21.95 42.52 -2.39
N VAL A 282 -20.64 42.50 -2.12
CA VAL A 282 -19.77 41.38 -2.51
C VAL A 282 -20.05 40.11 -1.67
N ALA A 283 -20.49 40.24 -0.42
CA ALA A 283 -20.90 39.08 0.38
C ALA A 283 -22.22 38.49 -0.14
N GLU A 284 -23.21 39.33 -0.45
CA GLU A 284 -24.47 38.93 -1.10
C GLU A 284 -24.22 38.22 -2.44
N ARG A 285 -23.37 38.83 -3.30
CA ARG A 285 -23.01 38.31 -4.63
C ARG A 285 -22.26 36.98 -4.57
N LEU A 286 -21.39 36.78 -3.58
CA LEU A 286 -20.68 35.49 -3.41
C LEU A 286 -21.54 34.40 -2.75
N CYS A 287 -22.53 34.76 -1.93
CA CYS A 287 -23.39 33.81 -1.24
C CYS A 287 -24.67 33.43 -2.01
N ARG A 288 -24.83 33.90 -3.25
CA ARG A 288 -25.94 33.52 -4.13
C ARG A 288 -25.86 32.03 -4.50
N PRO A 289 -26.99 31.39 -4.87
CA PRO A 289 -26.98 29.99 -5.32
C PRO A 289 -26.03 29.78 -6.52
N PRO A 290 -25.36 28.61 -6.61
CA PRO A 290 -24.46 28.32 -7.72
C PRO A 290 -25.21 28.05 -9.03
N ASP A 291 -24.59 28.41 -10.14
CA ASP A 291 -25.09 28.23 -11.51
C ASP A 291 -23.91 27.92 -12.47
N PRO A 292 -24.13 27.67 -13.78
CA PRO A 292 -23.04 27.35 -14.73
C PRO A 292 -21.99 28.46 -14.94
N ALA A 293 -22.26 29.68 -14.49
CA ALA A 293 -21.38 30.84 -14.56
C ALA A 293 -20.75 31.21 -13.19
N HIS A 294 -21.32 30.76 -12.06
CA HIS A 294 -20.87 31.14 -10.73
C HIS A 294 -20.87 29.98 -9.73
N ALA A 295 -19.79 29.89 -8.95
CA ALA A 295 -19.79 29.13 -7.70
C ALA A 295 -18.82 29.72 -6.67
N ALA A 296 -19.18 29.60 -5.39
CA ALA A 296 -18.35 30.02 -4.26
C ALA A 296 -18.25 28.95 -3.17
N LEU A 297 -17.13 29.00 -2.44
CA LEU A 297 -16.72 28.09 -1.37
C LEU A 297 -16.32 28.89 -0.14
N VAL A 298 -16.79 28.49 1.04
CA VAL A 298 -16.36 29.04 2.33
C VAL A 298 -15.49 28.03 3.09
N ALA A 299 -14.50 28.56 3.82
CA ALA A 299 -13.60 27.81 4.70
C ALA A 299 -13.94 28.11 6.16
N LEU A 300 -14.30 27.07 6.92
CA LEU A 300 -14.72 27.14 8.31
C LEU A 300 -13.65 26.54 9.24
N LEU A 301 -13.24 27.28 10.27
CA LEU A 301 -12.30 26.87 11.31
C LEU A 301 -13.02 27.00 12.67
N ALA A 302 -13.06 25.94 13.48
CA ALA A 302 -13.92 25.82 14.66
C ALA A 302 -15.40 26.28 14.45
N GLY A 303 -15.91 26.18 13.21
CA GLY A 303 -17.25 26.65 12.80
C GLY A 303 -17.32 28.11 12.30
N GLU A 304 -16.30 28.94 12.54
CA GLU A 304 -16.25 30.33 12.04
C GLU A 304 -15.76 30.39 10.58
N ILE A 305 -16.42 31.19 9.72
CA ILE A 305 -15.97 31.40 8.34
C ILE A 305 -14.72 32.30 8.33
N VAL A 306 -13.56 31.69 8.17
CA VAL A 306 -12.24 32.35 8.13
C VAL A 306 -11.74 32.62 6.70
N GLY A 307 -12.49 32.22 5.68
CA GLY A 307 -12.19 32.55 4.29
C GLY A 307 -13.32 32.24 3.32
N ILE A 308 -13.32 32.92 2.17
CA ILE A 308 -14.22 32.68 1.05
C ILE A 308 -13.46 32.78 -0.27
N ALA A 309 -13.78 31.90 -1.21
CA ALA A 309 -13.35 31.98 -2.60
C ALA A 309 -14.55 31.80 -3.53
N GLY A 310 -14.53 32.39 -4.72
CA GLY A 310 -15.56 32.17 -5.73
C GLY A 310 -15.07 32.55 -7.11
N TYR A 311 -15.67 31.95 -8.14
CA TYR A 311 -15.47 32.38 -9.52
C TYR A 311 -16.77 32.92 -10.13
N GLU A 312 -16.63 33.78 -11.13
CA GLU A 312 -17.74 34.32 -11.93
C GLU A 312 -17.31 34.43 -13.39
N ARG A 313 -18.19 34.03 -14.31
CA ARG A 313 -17.87 33.75 -15.73
C ARG A 313 -18.83 34.47 -16.66
N ASP A 314 -18.30 35.21 -17.62
CA ASP A 314 -19.12 35.80 -18.69
C ASP A 314 -19.72 34.73 -19.60
N ASN A 315 -20.94 34.99 -20.09
CA ASN A 315 -21.72 34.04 -20.90
C ASN A 315 -20.93 33.55 -22.13
N GLY A 316 -20.55 32.26 -22.10
CA GLY A 316 -19.80 31.61 -23.17
C GLY A 316 -18.27 31.74 -23.11
N ALA A 317 -17.72 32.59 -22.22
CA ALA A 317 -16.27 32.74 -22.08
C ALA A 317 -15.60 31.43 -21.64
N ALA A 318 -14.33 31.22 -22.02
CA ALA A 318 -13.52 30.08 -21.57
C ALA A 318 -12.85 30.32 -20.20
N THR A 319 -12.89 31.56 -19.71
CA THR A 319 -12.25 32.06 -18.49
C THR A 319 -13.29 32.42 -17.42
N ALA A 320 -12.86 32.57 -16.16
CA ALA A 320 -13.69 33.10 -15.07
C ALA A 320 -12.86 33.94 -14.09
N GLU A 321 -13.38 35.09 -13.67
CA GLU A 321 -12.77 35.96 -12.64
C GLU A 321 -12.77 35.23 -11.29
N ILE A 322 -11.66 35.26 -10.52
CA ILE A 322 -11.59 34.71 -9.16
C ILE A 322 -11.56 35.80 -8.08
N SER A 323 -12.52 35.69 -7.15
CA SER A 323 -12.53 36.37 -5.85
C SER A 323 -11.94 35.46 -4.77
N LEU A 324 -11.03 35.98 -3.94
CA LEU A 324 -10.55 35.33 -2.70
C LEU A 324 -10.46 36.34 -1.55
N ALA A 325 -10.87 35.92 -0.34
CA ALA A 325 -10.61 36.63 0.92
C ALA A 325 -10.35 35.65 2.06
N VAL A 326 -9.43 35.99 2.98
CA VAL A 326 -9.04 35.16 4.13
C VAL A 326 -8.79 36.05 5.35
N ALA A 327 -9.24 35.63 6.53
CA ALA A 327 -9.09 36.38 7.78
C ALA A 327 -7.61 36.55 8.16
N GLU A 328 -7.22 37.75 8.58
CA GLU A 328 -5.80 38.11 8.83
C GLU A 328 -5.13 37.18 9.85
N HIS A 329 -5.87 36.79 10.90
CA HIS A 329 -5.37 35.89 11.95
C HIS A 329 -5.14 34.44 11.50
N VAL A 330 -5.50 34.07 10.26
CA VAL A 330 -5.18 32.75 9.64
C VAL A 330 -4.31 32.85 8.39
N HIS A 331 -3.76 34.03 8.08
CA HIS A 331 -2.79 34.20 6.99
C HIS A 331 -1.56 33.30 7.20
N GLY A 332 -0.91 32.88 6.11
CA GLY A 332 0.23 31.96 6.13
C GLY A 332 -0.10 30.48 6.41
N ARG A 333 -1.25 30.15 7.02
CA ARG A 333 -1.63 28.76 7.38
C ARG A 333 -2.08 27.89 6.19
N GLY A 334 -2.21 28.48 5.00
CA GLY A 334 -2.55 27.77 3.76
C GLY A 334 -4.04 27.72 3.40
N VAL A 335 -4.91 28.45 4.10
CA VAL A 335 -6.35 28.53 3.81
C VAL A 335 -6.62 28.99 2.36
N GLY A 336 -5.92 30.03 1.91
CA GLY A 336 -6.09 30.58 0.56
C GLY A 336 -5.70 29.62 -0.57
N THR A 337 -4.61 28.86 -0.41
CA THR A 337 -4.21 27.85 -1.42
C THR A 337 -5.13 26.63 -1.39
N LEU A 338 -5.65 26.24 -0.23
CA LEU A 338 -6.64 25.15 -0.13
C LEU A 338 -7.98 25.55 -0.78
N LEU A 339 -8.48 26.76 -0.51
CA LEU A 339 -9.66 27.30 -1.18
C LEU A 339 -9.46 27.38 -2.71
N LEU A 340 -8.30 27.84 -3.17
CA LEU A 340 -7.96 27.92 -4.60
C LEU A 340 -7.91 26.54 -5.26
N GLU A 341 -7.36 25.50 -4.61
CA GLU A 341 -7.36 24.13 -5.14
C GLU A 341 -8.79 23.59 -5.31
N HIS A 342 -9.63 23.72 -4.29
CA HIS A 342 -11.02 23.26 -4.33
C HIS A 342 -11.87 24.06 -5.35
N LEU A 343 -11.64 25.38 -5.46
CA LEU A 343 -12.32 26.24 -6.44
C LEU A 343 -11.86 25.93 -7.87
N ALA A 344 -10.55 25.75 -8.10
CA ALA A 344 -9.99 25.37 -9.40
C ALA A 344 -10.58 24.03 -9.88
N SER A 345 -10.70 23.04 -8.99
CA SER A 345 -11.35 21.76 -9.29
C SER A 345 -12.84 21.93 -9.66
N LEU A 346 -13.55 22.81 -8.95
CA LEU A 346 -14.96 23.12 -9.22
C LEU A 346 -15.16 23.86 -10.56
N ALA A 347 -14.29 24.83 -10.86
CA ALA A 347 -14.28 25.57 -12.11
C ALA A 347 -13.97 24.65 -13.32
N ARG A 348 -13.01 23.73 -13.15
CA ARG A 348 -12.66 22.71 -14.17
C ARG A 348 -13.87 21.84 -14.53
N ARG A 349 -14.64 21.39 -13.52
CA ARG A 349 -15.91 20.66 -13.71
C ARG A 349 -17.00 21.51 -14.38
N GLY A 350 -17.02 22.82 -14.13
CA GLY A 350 -17.87 23.80 -14.84
C GLY A 350 -17.44 24.10 -16.28
N GLY A 351 -16.35 23.49 -16.78
CA GLY A 351 -15.82 23.73 -18.13
C GLY A 351 -15.05 25.03 -18.28
N VAL A 352 -14.54 25.61 -17.19
CA VAL A 352 -13.61 26.75 -17.21
C VAL A 352 -12.21 26.24 -17.56
N ALA A 353 -11.53 26.93 -18.48
CA ALA A 353 -10.19 26.58 -18.95
C ALA A 353 -9.08 27.33 -18.19
N ALA A 354 -9.34 28.55 -17.71
CA ALA A 354 -8.42 29.33 -16.87
C ALA A 354 -9.18 30.25 -15.90
N LEU A 355 -8.59 30.51 -14.73
CA LEU A 355 -9.07 31.55 -13.80
C LEU A 355 -8.28 32.85 -14.02
N THR A 356 -8.96 33.99 -13.98
CA THR A 356 -8.36 35.32 -14.18
C THR A 356 -8.54 36.21 -12.94
N ALA A 357 -7.58 37.08 -12.65
CA ALA A 357 -7.70 38.03 -11.54
C ALA A 357 -6.87 39.30 -11.76
N GLU A 358 -7.41 40.44 -11.32
CA GLU A 358 -6.63 41.66 -11.12
C GLU A 358 -6.10 41.71 -9.67
N VAL A 359 -4.82 42.04 -9.52
CA VAL A 359 -4.17 42.12 -8.20
C VAL A 359 -3.25 43.33 -8.15
N LEU A 360 -3.50 44.29 -7.24
CA LEU A 360 -2.55 45.40 -7.00
C LEU A 360 -1.14 44.88 -6.76
N LEU A 361 -0.12 45.49 -7.37
CA LEU A 361 1.28 45.04 -7.31
C LEU A 361 1.80 44.87 -5.87
N ASP A 362 1.35 45.74 -4.96
CA ASP A 362 1.63 45.72 -3.51
C ASP A 362 1.13 44.44 -2.81
N ASN A 363 0.12 43.75 -3.36
CA ASN A 363 -0.49 42.56 -2.78
C ASN A 363 0.37 41.30 -3.02
N HIS A 364 1.61 41.35 -2.53
CA HIS A 364 2.58 40.27 -2.60
C HIS A 364 2.05 38.97 -1.96
N ALA A 365 1.13 39.07 -0.99
CA ALA A 365 0.47 37.92 -0.38
C ALA A 365 -0.41 37.17 -1.39
N MET A 366 -1.26 37.86 -2.15
CA MET A 366 -2.12 37.23 -3.16
C MET A 366 -1.33 36.74 -4.38
N LEU A 367 -0.35 37.53 -4.85
CA LEU A 367 0.58 37.12 -5.90
C LEU A 367 1.39 35.87 -5.51
N ARG A 368 1.63 35.67 -4.22
CA ARG A 368 2.22 34.45 -3.67
C ARG A 368 1.23 33.29 -3.57
N VAL A 369 -0.03 33.50 -3.18
CA VAL A 369 -1.05 32.43 -3.21
C VAL A 369 -1.17 31.83 -4.61
N PHE A 370 -1.12 32.67 -5.65
CA PHE A 370 -1.10 32.21 -7.04
C PHE A 370 0.21 31.53 -7.45
N ALA A 371 1.38 32.02 -7.01
CA ALA A 371 2.65 31.35 -7.28
C ALA A 371 2.75 29.97 -6.60
N ASP A 372 2.39 29.91 -5.33
CA ASP A 372 2.45 28.71 -4.50
C ASP A 372 1.33 27.71 -4.87
N ALA A 373 0.33 28.09 -5.67
CA ALA A 373 -0.75 27.21 -6.13
C ALA A 373 -0.23 25.99 -6.92
N GLY A 374 0.85 26.15 -7.69
CA GLY A 374 1.43 25.13 -8.55
C GLY A 374 0.78 24.99 -9.93
N LEU A 375 -0.38 25.63 -10.17
CA LEU A 375 -0.93 25.81 -11.51
C LEU A 375 0.03 26.64 -12.39
N PRO A 376 0.02 26.46 -13.72
CA PRO A 376 0.64 27.41 -14.64
C PRO A 376 0.12 28.83 -14.39
N LEU A 377 1.00 29.81 -14.48
CA LEU A 377 0.72 31.19 -14.09
C LEU A 377 1.34 32.16 -15.11
N ARG A 378 0.49 32.86 -15.85
CA ARG A 378 0.86 34.01 -16.67
C ARG A 378 0.54 35.29 -15.91
N ARG A 379 1.33 36.33 -16.15
CA ARG A 379 1.18 37.64 -15.51
C ARG A 379 1.43 38.74 -16.53
N HIS A 380 0.55 39.72 -16.57
CA HIS A 380 0.80 41.02 -17.19
C HIS A 380 0.85 42.08 -16.09
N LEU A 381 1.49 43.22 -16.35
CA LEU A 381 1.57 44.34 -15.42
C LEU A 381 1.17 45.59 -16.20
N ASP A 382 0.00 46.14 -15.88
CA ASP A 382 -0.48 47.40 -16.44
C ASP A 382 -0.87 48.36 -15.32
N MET A 383 -0.47 49.63 -15.44
CA MET A 383 -0.79 50.75 -14.53
C MET A 383 -0.70 50.46 -12.99
N GLY A 384 0.11 49.50 -12.56
CA GLY A 384 0.26 49.10 -11.14
C GLY A 384 -0.64 47.94 -10.69
N VAL A 385 -1.47 47.42 -11.58
CA VAL A 385 -2.24 46.17 -11.43
C VAL A 385 -1.49 45.04 -12.13
N VAL A 386 -1.39 43.90 -11.46
CA VAL A 386 -0.92 42.65 -12.06
C VAL A 386 -2.16 41.86 -12.49
N GLU A 387 -2.38 41.76 -13.79
CA GLU A 387 -3.31 40.79 -14.35
C GLU A 387 -2.72 39.39 -14.21
N VAL A 388 -3.53 38.45 -13.75
CA VAL A 388 -3.16 37.06 -13.52
C VAL A 388 -4.06 36.16 -14.37
N GLU A 389 -3.46 35.25 -15.13
CA GLU A 389 -4.16 34.13 -15.77
C GLU A 389 -3.58 32.80 -15.24
N LEU A 390 -4.47 31.93 -14.77
CA LEU A 390 -4.18 30.61 -14.20
C LEU A 390 -4.87 29.51 -15.02
N PRO A 391 -4.25 29.02 -16.11
CA PRO A 391 -4.73 27.85 -16.84
C PRO A 391 -4.97 26.65 -15.91
N LEU A 392 -6.17 26.06 -15.99
CA LEU A 392 -6.61 24.94 -15.15
C LEU A 392 -6.11 23.58 -15.64
N THR A 393 -4.88 23.52 -16.15
CA THR A 393 -4.16 22.30 -16.50
C THR A 393 -3.48 21.69 -15.27
N MET A 394 -3.59 20.37 -15.09
CA MET A 394 -2.91 19.63 -14.03
C MET A 394 -1.62 19.01 -14.58
N ASP A 395 -0.53 19.76 -14.50
CA ASP A 395 0.81 19.27 -14.84
C ASP A 395 1.54 18.69 -13.61
N ASP A 396 2.72 18.11 -13.81
CA ASP A 396 3.54 17.57 -12.72
C ASP A 396 3.89 18.61 -11.64
N ARG A 397 3.88 19.91 -11.95
CA ARG A 397 4.15 20.99 -11.01
C ARG A 397 2.99 21.20 -10.06
N TYR A 398 1.76 21.26 -10.59
CA TYR A 398 0.54 21.29 -9.78
C TYR A 398 0.48 20.07 -8.86
N LEU A 399 0.66 18.87 -9.42
CA LEU A 399 0.62 17.62 -8.66
C LEU A 399 1.68 17.57 -7.54
N SER A 400 2.92 17.98 -7.83
CA SER A 400 4.02 18.01 -6.85
C SER A 400 3.79 19.06 -5.75
N ALA A 401 3.34 20.26 -6.13
CA ALA A 401 3.14 21.36 -5.18
C ALA A 401 1.97 21.07 -4.22
N VAL A 402 0.89 20.48 -4.73
CA VAL A 402 -0.24 20.02 -3.92
C VAL A 402 0.19 18.87 -2.99
N GLU A 403 1.01 17.91 -3.46
CA GLU A 403 1.54 16.85 -2.60
C GLU A 403 2.47 17.38 -1.49
N GLU A 404 3.36 18.34 -1.76
CA GLU A 404 4.24 18.90 -0.72
C GLU A 404 3.41 19.57 0.39
N ARG A 405 2.37 20.35 -0.01
CA ARG A 405 1.42 20.95 0.94
C ARG A 405 0.64 19.91 1.73
N GLU A 406 0.20 18.83 1.07
CA GLU A 406 -0.52 17.73 1.71
C GLU A 406 0.36 17.01 2.74
N SER A 407 1.60 16.69 2.38
CA SER A 407 2.58 16.05 3.25
C SER A 407 2.88 16.93 4.48
N ARG A 408 3.19 18.21 4.29
CA ARG A 408 3.49 19.15 5.38
C ARG A 408 2.30 19.32 6.34
N ALA A 409 1.10 19.52 5.80
CA ALA A 409 -0.11 19.70 6.61
C ALA A 409 -0.52 18.40 7.35
N GLY A 410 -0.43 17.25 6.67
CA GLY A 410 -0.67 15.94 7.27
C GLY A 410 0.27 15.69 8.46
N LEU A 411 1.57 15.87 8.25
CA LEU A 411 2.60 15.74 9.30
C LEU A 411 2.34 16.64 10.50
N ALA A 412 2.00 17.92 10.27
CA ALA A 412 1.68 18.85 11.34
C ALA A 412 0.46 18.40 12.15
N SER A 413 -0.61 17.94 11.49
CA SER A 413 -1.82 17.46 12.17
C SER A 413 -1.59 16.20 13.01
N MET A 414 -0.60 15.37 12.65
CA MET A 414 -0.23 14.16 13.39
C MET A 414 0.60 14.45 14.66
N HIS A 415 1.14 15.66 14.84
CA HIS A 415 2.06 15.95 15.93
C HIS A 415 1.41 15.80 17.32
N ARG A 416 0.18 16.27 17.52
CA ARG A 416 -0.51 16.13 18.82
C ARG A 416 -0.84 14.68 19.18
N LEU A 417 -1.03 13.83 18.18
CA LEU A 417 -1.26 12.39 18.36
C LEU A 417 0.04 11.63 18.66
N LEU A 418 1.12 11.87 17.90
CA LEU A 418 2.35 11.06 17.96
C LEU A 418 3.48 11.66 18.82
N ARG A 419 3.45 12.96 19.10
CA ARG A 419 4.34 13.66 20.04
C ARG A 419 3.55 14.64 20.94
N PRO A 420 2.61 14.14 21.77
CA PRO A 420 1.92 14.96 22.77
C PRO A 420 2.90 15.47 23.85
N SER A 421 2.64 16.66 24.39
CA SER A 421 3.27 17.21 25.60
C SER A 421 2.41 17.02 26.85
N SER A 422 1.11 16.84 26.67
CA SER A 422 0.14 16.47 27.71
C SER A 422 -0.82 15.40 27.16
N LEU A 423 -1.19 14.42 27.99
CA LEU A 423 -2.22 13.44 27.64
C LEU A 423 -3.21 13.24 28.78
N ALA A 424 -4.42 12.81 28.44
CA ALA A 424 -5.44 12.36 29.38
C ALA A 424 -5.89 10.92 29.05
N VAL A 425 -6.14 10.10 30.08
CA VAL A 425 -6.76 8.77 29.90
C VAL A 425 -8.16 8.77 30.49
N VAL A 426 -9.18 8.64 29.63
CA VAL A 426 -10.60 8.56 30.03
C VAL A 426 -11.00 7.09 30.17
N GLY A 427 -11.52 6.72 31.34
CA GLY A 427 -11.76 5.32 31.71
C GLY A 427 -10.58 4.63 32.39
N GLY A 428 -9.58 5.39 32.85
CA GLY A 428 -8.57 4.88 33.79
C GLY A 428 -9.23 4.46 35.11
N THR A 429 -8.93 3.25 35.60
CA THR A 429 -9.49 2.69 36.84
C THR A 429 -8.47 1.80 37.55
N ARG A 430 -8.64 1.57 38.85
CA ARG A 430 -7.88 0.63 39.68
C ARG A 430 -8.28 -0.84 39.47
N ARG A 431 -9.31 -1.13 38.67
CA ARG A 431 -9.68 -2.51 38.29
C ARG A 431 -8.55 -3.17 37.49
N ALA A 432 -7.83 -4.09 38.13
CA ALA A 432 -6.65 -4.78 37.58
C ALA A 432 -6.89 -5.49 36.23
N VAL A 433 -8.11 -5.97 35.98
CA VAL A 433 -8.53 -6.50 34.67
C VAL A 433 -9.36 -5.43 33.94
N SER A 434 -8.69 -4.47 33.32
CA SER A 434 -9.33 -3.48 32.43
C SER A 434 -8.34 -2.87 31.44
N VAL A 435 -8.83 -2.45 30.27
CA VAL A 435 -8.02 -1.77 29.24
C VAL A 435 -7.46 -0.45 29.76
N GLY A 436 -8.29 0.36 30.42
CA GLY A 436 -7.87 1.64 31.01
C GLY A 436 -6.74 1.49 32.03
N ASN A 437 -6.80 0.49 32.92
CA ASN A 437 -5.72 0.22 33.87
C ASN A 437 -4.41 -0.17 33.16
N ALA A 438 -4.50 -1.07 32.17
CA ALA A 438 -3.34 -1.51 31.40
C ALA A 438 -2.67 -0.35 30.65
N VAL A 439 -3.45 0.57 30.05
CA VAL A 439 -2.94 1.77 29.37
C VAL A 439 -2.24 2.72 30.35
N VAL A 440 -2.85 3.05 31.49
CA VAL A 440 -2.25 3.94 32.50
C VAL A 440 -0.93 3.37 33.00
N ARG A 441 -0.90 2.07 33.34
CA ARG A 441 0.32 1.37 33.75
C ARG A 441 1.39 1.40 32.66
N ASN A 442 1.02 1.09 31.41
CA ASN A 442 1.94 1.02 30.29
C ASN A 442 2.55 2.39 29.91
N ILE A 443 1.84 3.50 30.12
CA ILE A 443 2.35 4.87 29.95
C ILE A 443 3.37 5.21 31.06
N LEU A 444 3.05 4.87 32.32
CA LEU A 444 3.93 5.09 33.48
C LEU A 444 5.22 4.24 33.41
N GLU A 445 5.09 2.94 33.18
CA GLU A 445 6.22 2.01 32.94
C GLU A 445 6.98 2.33 31.63
N GLY A 446 6.31 3.03 30.70
CA GLY A 446 6.92 3.64 29.53
C GLY A 446 7.95 4.71 29.88
N GLY A 447 7.75 5.45 30.97
CA GLY A 447 8.56 6.61 31.35
C GLY A 447 8.32 7.81 30.43
N TYR A 448 7.08 7.97 29.95
CA TYR A 448 6.62 9.08 29.10
C TYR A 448 7.05 10.45 29.66
N THR A 449 7.48 11.35 28.77
CA THR A 449 8.10 12.64 29.14
C THR A 449 7.10 13.78 29.38
N GLY A 450 5.90 13.67 28.82
CA GLY A 450 4.84 14.67 28.96
C GLY A 450 4.02 14.53 30.26
N ARG A 451 3.05 15.42 30.42
CA ARG A 451 2.11 15.39 31.57
C ARG A 451 1.01 14.35 31.34
N VAL A 452 0.62 13.63 32.40
CA VAL A 452 -0.44 12.62 32.36
C VAL A 452 -1.56 13.02 33.32
N HIS A 453 -2.77 13.09 32.79
CA HIS A 453 -4.01 13.31 33.54
C HIS A 453 -4.91 12.07 33.43
N LEU A 454 -5.81 11.87 34.39
CA LEU A 454 -6.82 10.82 34.34
C LEU A 454 -8.22 11.42 34.42
N VAL A 455 -9.18 10.80 33.73
CA VAL A 455 -10.61 11.16 33.82
C VAL A 455 -11.42 9.91 34.15
N HIS A 456 -12.10 9.95 35.29
CA HIS A 456 -13.01 8.89 35.74
C HIS A 456 -14.00 9.44 36.79
N PRO A 457 -15.33 9.25 36.62
CA PRO A 457 -16.34 9.94 37.44
C PRO A 457 -16.43 9.48 38.90
N GLY A 458 -15.80 8.36 39.26
CA GLY A 458 -15.90 7.75 40.60
C GLY A 458 -14.61 7.10 41.11
N GLU A 459 -13.44 7.48 40.59
CA GLU A 459 -12.13 7.09 41.15
C GLU A 459 -11.42 8.38 41.58
N ALA A 460 -10.80 8.40 42.77
CA ALA A 460 -10.04 9.56 43.23
C ALA A 460 -8.61 9.59 42.64
N ASP A 461 -8.03 8.41 42.42
CA ASP A 461 -6.70 8.20 41.88
C ASP A 461 -6.60 6.85 41.16
N VAL A 462 -5.62 6.72 40.27
CA VAL A 462 -5.16 5.42 39.75
C VAL A 462 -3.64 5.45 39.65
N ALA A 463 -2.97 4.44 40.21
CA ALA A 463 -1.51 4.32 40.23
C ALA A 463 -0.76 5.57 40.75
N GLY A 464 -1.38 6.31 41.67
CA GLY A 464 -0.82 7.53 42.27
C GLY A 464 -1.03 8.83 41.47
N ILE A 465 -1.69 8.77 40.30
CA ILE A 465 -2.17 9.97 39.59
C ILE A 465 -3.60 10.26 40.06
N ALA A 466 -3.88 11.51 40.45
CA ALA A 466 -5.24 11.94 40.75
C ALA A 466 -6.14 11.91 39.50
N ALA A 467 -7.42 11.59 39.68
CA ALA A 467 -8.39 11.52 38.59
C ALA A 467 -9.43 12.65 38.67
N HIS A 468 -9.75 13.21 37.51
CA HIS A 468 -10.73 14.26 37.33
C HIS A 468 -12.12 13.65 37.05
N PRO A 469 -13.23 14.20 37.59
CA PRO A 469 -14.57 13.64 37.36
C PRO A 469 -14.97 13.62 35.89
N SER A 470 -14.67 14.70 35.15
CA SER A 470 -14.96 14.85 33.72
C SER A 470 -13.76 15.41 32.95
N ALA A 471 -13.87 15.43 31.61
CA ALA A 471 -12.89 16.09 30.75
C ALA A 471 -12.89 17.62 30.90
N ALA A 472 -14.00 18.23 31.33
CA ALA A 472 -14.08 19.67 31.58
C ALA A 472 -13.20 20.11 32.77
N ASP A 473 -13.08 19.24 33.78
CA ASP A 473 -12.31 19.49 35.01
C ASP A 473 -10.79 19.41 34.83
N LEU A 474 -10.30 19.05 33.63
CA LEU A 474 -8.86 18.97 33.34
C LEU A 474 -8.19 20.36 33.48
N PRO A 475 -6.97 20.45 34.05
CA PRO A 475 -6.32 21.74 34.34
C PRO A 475 -5.84 22.46 33.07
N GLU A 476 -5.58 21.70 32.00
CA GLU A 476 -5.11 22.18 30.69
C GLU A 476 -5.81 21.40 29.56
N PRO A 477 -5.87 21.93 28.33
CA PRO A 477 -6.23 21.11 27.17
C PRO A 477 -5.14 20.01 26.96
N PRO A 478 -5.52 18.73 26.84
CA PRO A 478 -4.58 17.66 26.51
C PRO A 478 -4.26 17.64 25.01
N ASP A 479 -3.00 17.40 24.62
CA ASP A 479 -2.67 17.14 23.21
C ASP A 479 -3.31 15.85 22.71
N LEU A 480 -3.32 14.81 23.56
CA LEU A 480 -3.88 13.49 23.25
C LEU A 480 -4.84 13.02 24.36
N VAL A 481 -6.02 12.53 23.98
CA VAL A 481 -6.93 11.81 24.87
C VAL A 481 -7.02 10.34 24.44
N VAL A 482 -6.70 9.43 25.35
CA VAL A 482 -6.89 7.99 25.16
C VAL A 482 -8.21 7.56 25.81
N VAL A 483 -9.12 6.98 25.04
CA VAL A 483 -10.49 6.69 25.46
C VAL A 483 -10.71 5.18 25.57
N ALA A 484 -11.05 4.73 26.79
CA ALA A 484 -11.26 3.33 27.15
C ALA A 484 -12.60 3.12 27.91
N VAL A 485 -13.68 3.75 27.43
CA VAL A 485 -15.03 3.72 28.01
C VAL A 485 -15.98 2.78 27.22
N PRO A 486 -17.17 2.43 27.74
CA PRO A 486 -18.20 1.73 26.96
C PRO A 486 -18.56 2.45 25.66
N ALA A 487 -18.92 1.71 24.61
CA ALA A 487 -19.08 2.21 23.24
C ALA A 487 -20.12 3.34 23.12
N GLU A 488 -21.18 3.24 23.92
CA GLU A 488 -22.28 4.18 24.04
C GLU A 488 -21.85 5.55 24.60
N ALA A 489 -20.82 5.60 25.44
CA ALA A 489 -20.32 6.83 26.07
C ALA A 489 -19.25 7.56 25.24
N VAL A 490 -18.80 6.98 24.12
CA VAL A 490 -17.70 7.53 23.32
C VAL A 490 -18.04 8.88 22.67
N PRO A 491 -19.24 9.12 22.08
CA PRO A 491 -19.58 10.42 21.49
C PRO A 491 -19.58 11.55 22.53
N ASP A 492 -20.17 11.33 23.71
CA ASP A 492 -20.23 12.33 24.78
C ASP A 492 -18.84 12.64 25.36
N VAL A 493 -18.00 11.62 25.54
CA VAL A 493 -16.59 11.81 25.94
C VAL A 493 -15.83 12.61 24.88
N ALA A 494 -16.01 12.29 23.59
CA ALA A 494 -15.36 13.04 22.51
C ALA A 494 -15.83 14.50 22.48
N ARG A 495 -17.13 14.75 22.68
CA ARG A 495 -17.73 16.08 22.74
C ARG A 495 -17.13 16.92 23.87
N ALA A 496 -17.10 16.39 25.09
CA ALA A 496 -16.50 17.06 26.25
C ALA A 496 -14.98 17.28 26.11
N CYS A 497 -14.25 16.37 25.43
CA CYS A 497 -12.83 16.56 25.13
C CYS A 497 -12.60 17.67 24.09
N GLY A 498 -13.45 17.74 23.06
CA GLY A 498 -13.41 18.82 22.07
C GLY A 498 -13.71 20.18 22.67
N GLU A 499 -14.73 20.28 23.53
CA GLU A 499 -15.07 21.49 24.30
C GLU A 499 -13.95 21.91 25.26
N ARG A 500 -13.20 20.96 25.80
CA ARG A 500 -11.99 21.25 26.60
C ARG A 500 -10.82 21.77 25.75
N GLY A 501 -10.86 21.63 24.44
CA GLY A 501 -9.81 22.01 23.50
C GLY A 501 -8.74 20.93 23.28
N ALA A 502 -9.10 19.64 23.41
CA ALA A 502 -8.19 18.53 23.17
C ALA A 502 -7.64 18.51 21.73
N GLY A 503 -6.43 17.97 21.53
CA GLY A 503 -5.76 17.95 20.23
C GLY A 503 -6.05 16.74 19.34
N ALA A 504 -6.20 15.56 19.95
CA ALA A 504 -6.39 14.29 19.26
C ALA A 504 -7.05 13.26 20.18
N LEU A 505 -7.73 12.29 19.57
CA LEU A 505 -8.39 11.16 20.23
C LEU A 505 -7.80 9.83 19.76
N ALA A 506 -7.47 8.94 20.70
CA ALA A 506 -7.17 7.54 20.45
C ALA A 506 -8.25 6.67 21.12
N VAL A 507 -9.24 6.22 20.33
CA VAL A 507 -10.41 5.51 20.84
C VAL A 507 -10.18 4.00 20.76
N LEU A 508 -9.94 3.39 21.93
CA LEU A 508 -9.71 1.96 22.06
C LEU A 508 -11.02 1.15 22.02
N SER A 509 -12.12 1.80 22.43
CA SER A 509 -13.47 1.23 22.49
C SER A 509 -13.92 0.66 21.13
N ALA A 510 -14.40 -0.58 21.15
CA ALA A 510 -14.90 -1.31 20.00
C ALA A 510 -16.44 -1.39 19.99
N GLY A 511 -17.03 -1.85 18.89
CA GLY A 511 -18.47 -2.18 18.83
C GLY A 511 -19.42 -0.98 18.67
N LEU A 512 -18.91 0.21 18.33
CA LEU A 512 -19.74 1.40 18.08
C LEU A 512 -20.74 1.16 16.93
N ALA A 513 -21.97 1.65 17.11
CA ALA A 513 -22.99 1.67 16.06
C ALA A 513 -22.56 2.55 14.87
N ALA A 514 -23.14 2.30 13.69
CA ALA A 514 -22.81 3.07 12.48
C ALA A 514 -23.17 4.57 12.59
N SER A 515 -24.22 4.90 13.36
CA SER A 515 -24.57 6.27 13.74
C SER A 515 -23.51 6.89 14.65
N ALA A 516 -23.18 6.23 15.76
CA ALA A 516 -22.18 6.70 16.73
C ALA A 516 -20.79 6.89 16.11
N ARG A 517 -20.40 6.05 15.14
CA ARG A 517 -19.16 6.27 14.36
C ARG A 517 -19.19 7.53 13.51
N ARG A 518 -20.34 7.86 12.90
CA ARG A 518 -20.50 9.09 12.12
C ARG A 518 -20.45 10.31 13.02
N GLU A 519 -21.23 10.30 14.10
CA GLU A 519 -21.25 11.38 15.09
C GLU A 519 -19.87 11.61 15.70
N LEU A 520 -19.14 10.55 16.08
CA LEU A 520 -17.77 10.65 16.59
C LEU A 520 -16.85 11.38 15.60
N LEU A 521 -16.91 11.05 14.31
CA LEU A 521 -16.07 11.71 13.30
C LEU A 521 -16.51 13.16 13.03
N GLU A 522 -17.81 13.45 13.10
CA GLU A 522 -18.37 14.81 12.97
C GLU A 522 -17.97 15.69 14.17
N ILE A 523 -18.02 15.16 15.40
CA ILE A 523 -17.51 15.80 16.63
C ILE A 523 -16.01 16.10 16.49
N CYS A 524 -15.21 15.11 16.06
CA CYS A 524 -13.77 15.28 15.89
C CYS A 524 -13.46 16.40 14.88
N ARG A 525 -14.20 16.46 13.77
CA ARG A 525 -14.05 17.53 12.75
C ARG A 525 -14.49 18.90 13.26
N ALA A 526 -15.58 18.98 14.02
CA ALA A 526 -16.09 20.24 14.56
C ALA A 526 -15.12 20.90 15.54
N TYR A 527 -14.43 20.09 16.36
CA TYR A 527 -13.44 20.52 17.35
C TYR A 527 -11.97 20.32 16.90
N GLU A 528 -11.74 20.13 15.59
CA GLU A 528 -10.41 20.01 14.96
C GLU A 528 -9.49 18.89 15.49
N MET A 529 -10.04 17.88 16.14
CA MET A 529 -9.31 16.72 16.65
C MET A 529 -9.00 15.71 15.54
N ARG A 530 -7.76 15.21 15.47
CA ARG A 530 -7.45 13.97 14.72
C ARG A 530 -7.91 12.75 15.52
N LEU A 531 -8.42 11.72 14.84
CA LEU A 531 -8.96 10.50 15.45
C LEU A 531 -8.21 9.25 14.98
N LEU A 532 -7.56 8.56 15.93
CA LEU A 532 -7.06 7.20 15.77
C LEU A 532 -8.11 6.19 16.30
N GLY A 533 -8.48 5.23 15.46
CA GLY A 533 -9.54 4.27 15.75
C GLY A 533 -10.91 4.67 15.14
N PRO A 534 -12.04 4.36 15.80
CA PRO A 534 -12.18 3.59 17.04
C PRO A 534 -11.73 2.13 16.88
N ASN A 535 -11.98 1.27 17.88
CA ASN A 535 -11.66 -0.18 17.82
C ASN A 535 -10.16 -0.43 17.56
N CYS A 536 -9.28 0.37 18.17
CA CYS A 536 -7.83 0.28 17.96
C CYS A 536 -7.08 -0.21 19.21
N PHE A 537 -5.86 -0.72 18.99
CA PHE A 537 -4.97 -1.15 20.07
C PHE A 537 -4.21 0.01 20.76
N GLY A 538 -4.40 1.25 20.27
CA GLY A 538 -3.67 2.42 20.70
C GLY A 538 -2.36 2.64 19.93
N LEU A 539 -1.43 3.36 20.55
CA LEU A 539 -0.20 3.83 19.91
C LEU A 539 1.01 3.85 20.86
N ALA A 540 2.21 3.89 20.29
CA ALA A 540 3.45 4.15 20.99
C ALA A 540 4.38 5.03 20.15
N ASN A 541 5.14 5.90 20.80
CA ASN A 541 6.29 6.57 20.22
C ASN A 541 7.45 6.43 21.20
N LEU A 542 8.42 5.59 20.84
CA LEU A 542 9.51 5.14 21.70
C LEU A 542 10.78 6.00 21.56
N ASP A 543 10.69 7.10 20.81
CA ASP A 543 11.65 8.20 20.79
C ASP A 543 12.07 8.57 22.24
N PRO A 544 13.39 8.66 22.55
CA PRO A 544 13.88 9.02 23.88
C PRO A 544 13.32 10.32 24.47
N ASP A 545 12.93 11.28 23.64
CA ASP A 545 12.36 12.57 24.08
C ASP A 545 10.83 12.49 24.33
N VAL A 546 10.18 11.37 24.00
CA VAL A 546 8.72 11.17 24.06
C VAL A 546 8.35 10.00 24.99
N ARG A 547 8.85 8.81 24.68
CA ARG A 547 8.66 7.55 25.44
C ARG A 547 7.19 7.19 25.74
N LEU A 548 6.28 7.56 24.84
CA LEU A 548 4.85 7.26 24.92
C LEU A 548 4.58 5.78 24.63
N HIS A 549 3.84 5.11 25.51
CA HIS A 549 3.37 3.73 25.31
C HIS A 549 1.90 3.58 25.71
N ALA A 550 1.03 4.25 24.95
CA ALA A 550 -0.42 4.24 25.12
C ALA A 550 -1.08 3.05 24.39
N THR A 551 -0.68 1.83 24.77
CA THR A 551 -1.31 0.57 24.34
C THR A 551 -1.70 -0.27 25.55
N PHE A 552 -2.49 -1.32 25.36
CA PHE A 552 -2.77 -2.34 26.38
C PHE A 552 -1.98 -3.63 26.19
N ALA A 553 -0.74 -3.54 25.68
CA ALA A 553 0.18 -4.68 25.56
C ALA A 553 0.59 -5.25 26.91
N ALA A 554 0.75 -6.59 26.97
CA ALA A 554 1.25 -7.29 28.15
C ALA A 554 2.78 -7.18 28.33
N ARG A 555 3.49 -6.71 27.31
CA ARG A 555 4.94 -6.46 27.32
C ARG A 555 5.22 -5.14 26.61
N ARG A 556 6.26 -4.44 27.06
CA ARG A 556 6.75 -3.21 26.42
C ARG A 556 7.55 -3.56 25.15
N PRO A 557 7.22 -3.01 23.96
CA PRO A 557 8.07 -3.15 22.78
C PRO A 557 9.47 -2.54 23.01
N ARG A 558 10.51 -3.17 22.45
CA ARG A 558 11.88 -2.61 22.47
C ARG A 558 11.91 -1.31 21.66
N PRO A 559 12.52 -0.20 22.14
CA PRO A 559 12.79 0.99 21.33
C PRO A 559 13.76 0.68 20.17
N GLY A 560 13.59 1.35 19.03
CA GLY A 560 14.44 1.19 17.85
C GLY A 560 13.96 2.00 16.64
N HIS A 561 13.89 1.35 15.48
CA HIS A 561 13.82 2.00 14.17
C HIS A 561 12.70 1.50 13.23
N ALA A 562 11.88 0.54 13.65
CA ALA A 562 10.75 0.05 12.86
C ALA A 562 9.46 0.84 13.16
N CYS A 563 8.87 1.48 12.15
CA CYS A 563 7.50 2.00 12.26
C CYS A 563 6.51 0.86 11.97
N VAL A 564 5.63 0.56 12.92
CA VAL A 564 4.68 -0.57 12.84
C VAL A 564 3.25 -0.02 12.78
N ILE A 565 2.57 -0.28 11.66
CA ILE A 565 1.26 0.26 11.31
C ILE A 565 0.31 -0.91 11.14
N THR A 566 -0.74 -1.04 11.96
CA THR A 566 -1.67 -2.18 11.86
C THR A 566 -3.13 -1.78 11.85
N GLN A 567 -3.94 -2.42 11.00
CA GLN A 567 -5.40 -2.33 11.12
C GLN A 567 -5.91 -3.21 12.27
N SER A 568 -5.59 -4.50 12.26
CA SER A 568 -5.89 -5.41 13.38
C SER A 568 -4.95 -5.21 14.58
N GLY A 569 -5.54 -5.05 15.77
CA GLY A 569 -4.82 -4.95 17.03
C GLY A 569 -4.10 -6.23 17.44
N GLY A 570 -4.73 -7.40 17.25
CA GLY A 570 -4.13 -8.71 17.57
C GLY A 570 -2.85 -8.97 16.76
N VAL A 571 -2.88 -8.67 15.46
CA VAL A 571 -1.69 -8.73 14.59
C VAL A 571 -0.59 -7.77 15.09
N GLY A 572 -0.95 -6.61 15.61
CA GLY A 572 0.00 -5.64 16.19
C GLY A 572 0.71 -6.13 17.45
N ILE A 573 0.00 -6.83 18.35
CA ILE A 573 0.60 -7.48 19.52
C ILE A 573 1.65 -8.50 19.06
N THR A 574 1.26 -9.40 18.15
CA THR A 574 2.11 -10.48 17.64
C THR A 574 3.35 -9.94 16.92
N LEU A 575 3.19 -8.92 16.06
CA LEU A 575 4.31 -8.28 15.38
C LEU A 575 5.28 -7.61 16.36
N MET A 576 4.81 -6.85 17.35
CA MET A 576 5.69 -6.19 18.31
C MET A 576 6.52 -7.19 19.15
N GLU A 577 5.93 -8.32 19.54
CA GLU A 577 6.63 -9.37 20.29
C GLU A 577 7.71 -10.05 19.43
N HIS A 578 7.37 -10.46 18.19
CA HIS A 578 8.33 -11.11 17.30
C HIS A 578 9.47 -10.17 16.88
N LEU A 579 9.16 -8.93 16.46
CA LEU A 579 10.18 -7.95 16.10
C LEU A 579 11.10 -7.65 17.31
N SER A 580 10.52 -7.49 18.51
CA SER A 580 11.31 -7.33 19.74
C SER A 580 12.22 -8.54 20.00
N ARG A 581 11.74 -9.78 19.81
CA ARG A 581 12.56 -11.01 19.94
C ARG A 581 13.78 -10.99 19.02
N LEU A 582 13.60 -10.60 17.75
CA LEU A 582 14.68 -10.47 16.75
C LEU A 582 15.58 -9.23 16.92
N GLY A 583 15.41 -8.47 18.01
CA GLY A 583 16.17 -7.24 18.24
C GLY A 583 15.73 -6.04 17.38
N ILE A 584 14.67 -6.19 16.58
CA ILE A 584 14.10 -5.14 15.74
C ILE A 584 13.20 -4.26 16.61
N GLY A 585 13.80 -3.24 17.23
CA GLY A 585 13.06 -2.28 18.04
C GLY A 585 12.17 -1.35 17.21
N VAL A 586 11.08 -0.89 17.83
CA VAL A 586 10.06 -0.01 17.26
C VAL A 586 10.43 1.46 17.46
N SER A 587 10.23 2.31 16.44
CA SER A 587 10.26 3.78 16.57
C SER A 587 8.87 4.29 16.96
N THR A 588 7.89 4.09 16.08
CA THR A 588 6.48 4.43 16.27
C THR A 588 5.60 3.20 15.99
N PHE A 589 4.70 2.86 16.92
CA PHE A 589 3.61 1.89 16.70
C PHE A 589 2.28 2.64 16.64
N ALA A 590 1.40 2.30 15.70
CA ALA A 590 0.02 2.75 15.72
C ALA A 590 -0.94 1.71 15.13
N SER A 591 -1.98 1.40 15.89
CA SER A 591 -3.13 0.63 15.41
C SER A 591 -4.22 1.58 14.95
N VAL A 592 -4.73 1.43 13.71
CA VAL A 592 -5.74 2.34 13.14
C VAL A 592 -7.19 1.87 13.33
N GLY A 593 -7.41 0.60 13.69
CA GLY A 593 -8.75 0.04 13.96
C GLY A 593 -9.75 0.22 12.81
N ASP A 594 -10.93 0.75 13.14
CA ASP A 594 -12.00 1.08 12.17
C ASP A 594 -11.57 2.17 11.16
N ARG A 595 -10.49 2.92 11.42
CA ARG A 595 -9.81 3.83 10.47
C ARG A 595 -10.73 4.93 9.91
N LEU A 596 -11.47 5.64 10.78
CA LEU A 596 -12.40 6.71 10.39
C LEU A 596 -11.72 8.03 9.96
N ASP A 597 -10.50 8.29 10.42
CA ASP A 597 -9.74 9.50 10.09
C ASP A 597 -8.26 9.18 9.83
N VAL A 598 -7.48 8.94 10.90
CA VAL A 598 -6.05 8.63 10.77
C VAL A 598 -5.86 7.28 10.07
N SER A 599 -5.06 7.28 9.01
CA SER A 599 -4.88 6.12 8.13
C SER A 599 -3.41 5.69 8.02
N SER A 600 -3.19 4.54 7.37
CA SER A 600 -1.84 4.10 7.00
C SER A 600 -1.10 5.07 6.08
N ASN A 601 -1.81 5.96 5.36
CA ASN A 601 -1.17 7.01 4.55
C ASN A 601 -0.52 8.08 5.42
N ASP A 602 -1.19 8.51 6.48
CA ASP A 602 -0.70 9.55 7.40
C ASP A 602 0.47 9.00 8.23
N LEU A 603 0.39 7.73 8.63
CA LEU A 603 1.45 7.04 9.37
C LEU A 603 2.67 6.69 8.49
N LEU A 604 2.48 6.37 7.20
CA LEU A 604 3.61 6.25 6.25
C LEU A 604 4.25 7.61 5.95
N ALA A 605 3.47 8.70 5.85
CA ALA A 605 4.04 10.04 5.74
C ALA A 605 4.88 10.39 6.97
N TRP A 606 4.42 10.05 8.19
CA TRP A 606 5.19 10.18 9.42
C TRP A 606 6.48 9.35 9.39
N ALA A 607 6.41 8.07 8.99
CA ALA A 607 7.57 7.19 8.85
C ALA A 607 8.61 7.69 7.81
N GLU A 608 8.19 8.50 6.83
CA GLU A 608 9.09 9.13 5.86
C GLU A 608 9.81 10.38 6.41
N ALA A 609 9.18 11.07 7.37
CA ALA A 609 9.69 12.32 7.96
C ALA A 609 10.48 12.09 9.27
N ASP A 610 10.19 11.00 9.99
CA ASP A 610 10.90 10.62 11.20
C ASP A 610 12.31 10.08 10.89
N ALA A 611 13.33 10.87 11.24
CA ALA A 611 14.74 10.46 11.14
C ALA A 611 15.12 9.29 12.07
N GLY A 612 14.27 8.94 13.04
CA GLY A 612 14.40 7.73 13.85
C GLY A 612 13.99 6.44 13.14
N THR A 613 13.23 6.52 12.04
CA THR A 613 12.66 5.34 11.35
C THR A 613 13.55 4.88 10.19
N ARG A 614 13.74 3.55 10.09
CA ARG A 614 14.55 2.87 9.05
C ARG A 614 13.82 1.71 8.36
N MET A 615 12.62 1.36 8.81
CA MET A 615 11.78 0.32 8.21
C MET A 615 10.30 0.65 8.50
N ALA A 616 9.40 0.36 7.56
CA ALA A 616 7.97 0.41 7.78
C ALA A 616 7.35 -0.99 7.64
N VAL A 617 6.54 -1.40 8.61
CA VAL A 617 5.86 -2.71 8.67
C VAL A 617 4.37 -2.47 8.73
N VAL A 618 3.64 -2.86 7.68
CA VAL A 618 2.26 -2.42 7.42
C VAL A 618 1.30 -3.60 7.30
N HIS A 619 0.38 -3.76 8.26
CA HIS A 619 -0.77 -4.64 8.13
C HIS A 619 -2.04 -3.83 7.80
N VAL A 620 -2.70 -4.15 6.69
CA VAL A 620 -3.96 -3.52 6.25
C VAL A 620 -4.99 -4.54 5.77
N GLU A 621 -6.26 -4.26 6.05
CA GLU A 621 -7.42 -4.96 5.47
C GLU A 621 -8.08 -4.12 4.37
N SER A 622 -8.00 -2.80 4.51
CA SER A 622 -8.42 -1.81 3.52
C SER A 622 -7.54 -0.56 3.54
N PHE A 623 -7.28 0.01 2.37
CA PHE A 623 -6.69 1.34 2.23
C PHE A 623 -7.78 2.41 2.29
N GLY A 624 -7.49 3.58 2.85
CA GLY A 624 -8.40 4.73 2.80
C GLY A 624 -8.44 5.37 1.41
N ASN A 625 -7.31 5.96 1.00
CA ASN A 625 -7.07 6.40 -0.37
C ASN A 625 -5.86 5.62 -0.94
N PRO A 626 -6.08 4.59 -1.79
CA PRO A 626 -4.99 3.78 -2.36
C PRO A 626 -4.14 4.51 -3.41
N ARG A 627 -4.66 5.55 -4.09
CA ARG A 627 -3.83 6.36 -5.01
C ARG A 627 -2.77 7.12 -4.21
N LYS A 628 -3.19 7.78 -3.11
CA LYS A 628 -2.32 8.40 -2.11
C LYS A 628 -1.39 7.39 -1.45
N PHE A 629 -1.87 6.19 -1.11
CA PHE A 629 -1.02 5.10 -0.61
C PHE A 629 0.09 4.78 -1.62
N SER A 630 -0.25 4.50 -2.88
CA SER A 630 0.70 4.15 -3.95
C SER A 630 1.78 5.22 -4.13
N ARG A 631 1.38 6.49 -4.15
CA ARG A 631 2.27 7.65 -4.31
C ARG A 631 3.24 7.81 -3.13
N ILE A 632 2.73 7.74 -1.89
CA ILE A 632 3.56 7.79 -0.68
C ILE A 632 4.49 6.57 -0.62
N ALA A 633 3.94 5.36 -0.82
CA ALA A 633 4.67 4.10 -0.81
C ALA A 633 5.81 4.08 -1.85
N ARG A 634 5.57 4.53 -3.08
CA ARG A 634 6.59 4.64 -4.14
C ARG A 634 7.73 5.59 -3.74
N ARG A 635 7.45 6.66 -2.99
CA ARG A 635 8.47 7.62 -2.52
C ARG A 635 9.24 7.09 -1.30
N ILE A 636 8.56 6.63 -0.25
CA ILE A 636 9.22 6.12 0.96
C ILE A 636 9.98 4.82 0.70
N SER A 637 9.53 3.94 -0.20
CA SER A 637 10.23 2.70 -0.55
C SER A 637 11.60 2.93 -1.20
N ARG A 638 11.83 4.10 -1.82
CA ARG A 638 13.17 4.52 -2.31
C ARG A 638 14.13 4.93 -1.19
N LYS A 639 13.61 5.27 0.00
CA LYS A 639 14.39 5.69 1.18
C LYS A 639 14.62 4.53 2.16
N LEU A 640 13.61 3.73 2.44
CA LEU A 640 13.64 2.65 3.43
C LEU A 640 12.79 1.43 3.01
N PRO A 641 13.03 0.22 3.52
CA PRO A 641 12.18 -0.95 3.30
C PRO A 641 10.77 -0.75 3.85
N VAL A 642 9.77 -1.01 3.01
CA VAL A 642 8.36 -1.11 3.41
C VAL A 642 7.90 -2.55 3.18
N LEU A 643 7.47 -3.23 4.23
CA LEU A 643 6.86 -4.56 4.19
C LEU A 643 5.36 -4.41 4.37
N ALA A 644 4.54 -5.06 3.52
CA ALA A 644 3.08 -4.97 3.65
C ALA A 644 2.37 -6.32 3.55
N MET A 645 1.52 -6.60 4.55
CA MET A 645 0.58 -7.71 4.55
C MET A 645 -0.84 -7.19 4.27
N LEU A 646 -1.43 -7.65 3.16
CA LEU A 646 -2.82 -7.38 2.79
C LEU A 646 -3.70 -8.57 3.17
N SER A 647 -4.55 -8.36 4.17
CA SER A 647 -5.54 -9.35 4.60
C SER A 647 -6.75 -9.41 3.65
N GLY A 648 -7.53 -10.50 3.72
CA GLY A 648 -8.75 -10.65 2.91
C GLY A 648 -8.53 -11.05 1.44
N ARG A 649 -7.39 -11.64 1.09
CA ARG A 649 -7.05 -12.06 -0.29
C ARG A 649 -8.02 -13.09 -0.91
N SER A 650 -8.49 -14.08 -0.14
CA SER A 650 -9.44 -15.08 -0.62
C SER A 650 -10.90 -14.58 -0.56
N ALA A 651 -11.80 -15.20 -1.34
CA ALA A 651 -13.22 -14.86 -1.31
C ALA A 651 -13.88 -15.10 0.06
N ALA A 652 -13.39 -16.06 0.85
CA ALA A 652 -13.81 -16.26 2.24
C ALA A 652 -13.25 -15.15 3.15
N GLY A 653 -11.96 -14.81 3.01
CA GLY A 653 -11.32 -13.71 3.74
C GLY A 653 -12.01 -12.36 3.51
N ARG A 654 -12.42 -12.05 2.27
CA ARG A 654 -13.21 -10.84 1.97
C ARG A 654 -14.54 -10.78 2.72
N ARG A 655 -15.22 -11.92 2.91
CA ARG A 655 -16.49 -11.95 3.68
C ARG A 655 -16.24 -11.70 5.16
N ALA A 656 -15.24 -12.36 5.75
CA ALA A 656 -14.88 -12.18 7.16
C ALA A 656 -14.39 -10.74 7.46
N ALA A 657 -13.54 -10.17 6.60
CA ALA A 657 -13.09 -8.78 6.75
C ALA A 657 -14.26 -7.80 6.71
N ARG A 658 -15.18 -7.94 5.74
CA ARG A 658 -16.37 -7.07 5.62
C ARG A 658 -17.25 -7.07 6.88
N THR A 659 -17.39 -8.20 7.58
CA THR A 659 -18.14 -8.28 8.85
C THR A 659 -17.41 -7.68 10.05
N HIS A 660 -16.10 -7.44 9.97
CA HIS A 660 -15.30 -6.89 11.08
C HIS A 660 -14.87 -5.43 10.87
N THR A 661 -14.51 -5.01 9.65
CA THR A 661 -14.00 -3.67 9.34
C THR A 661 -14.85 -2.89 8.33
N GLY A 662 -15.95 -3.46 7.80
CA GLY A 662 -16.93 -2.78 6.93
C GLY A 662 -16.45 -2.35 5.54
N GLY A 663 -15.13 -2.24 5.33
CA GLY A 663 -14.52 -1.69 4.13
C GLY A 663 -14.62 -2.57 2.87
N ALA A 664 -14.42 -1.92 1.72
CA ALA A 664 -14.33 -2.59 0.42
C ALA A 664 -13.04 -3.42 0.31
N ALA A 665 -13.11 -4.68 0.76
CA ALA A 665 -11.98 -5.61 0.74
C ALA A 665 -11.38 -5.81 -0.66
N VAL A 666 -10.05 -5.71 -0.73
CA VAL A 666 -9.26 -5.55 -1.97
C VAL A 666 -9.19 -6.85 -2.80
N ALA A 667 -9.14 -6.70 -4.13
CA ALA A 667 -8.84 -7.80 -5.04
C ALA A 667 -7.33 -8.09 -5.06
N GLU A 668 -6.94 -9.36 -4.93
CA GLU A 668 -5.53 -9.76 -4.76
C GLU A 668 -4.62 -9.28 -5.90
N LEU A 669 -5.06 -9.41 -7.16
CA LEU A 669 -4.33 -8.91 -8.33
C LEU A 669 -4.06 -7.40 -8.25
N THR A 670 -5.01 -6.61 -7.74
CA THR A 670 -4.88 -5.17 -7.54
C THR A 670 -3.89 -4.82 -6.43
N GLY A 671 -3.93 -5.54 -5.31
CA GLY A 671 -2.95 -5.37 -4.21
C GLY A 671 -1.53 -5.76 -4.64
N ALA A 672 -1.38 -6.87 -5.36
CA ALA A 672 -0.09 -7.33 -5.87
C ALA A 672 0.49 -6.41 -6.96
N ALA A 673 -0.35 -5.78 -7.79
CA ALA A 673 0.08 -4.75 -8.75
C ALA A 673 0.54 -3.47 -8.03
N LEU A 674 -0.25 -2.97 -7.07
CA LEU A 674 0.07 -1.82 -6.22
C LEU A 674 1.44 -1.98 -5.55
N PHE A 675 1.64 -3.07 -4.80
CA PHE A 675 2.86 -3.24 -4.01
C PHE A 675 4.12 -3.31 -4.88
N ARG A 676 4.10 -4.07 -6.00
CA ARG A 676 5.21 -4.14 -6.95
C ARG A 676 5.55 -2.79 -7.58
N GLN A 677 4.55 -2.06 -8.09
CA GLN A 677 4.77 -0.76 -8.73
C GLN A 677 5.26 0.30 -7.72
N ALA A 678 4.85 0.19 -6.45
CA ALA A 678 5.27 1.05 -5.35
C ALA A 678 6.56 0.63 -4.62
N GLY A 679 7.19 -0.51 -4.97
CA GLY A 679 8.44 -0.98 -4.32
C GLY A 679 8.28 -1.51 -2.90
N VAL A 680 7.05 -1.86 -2.52
CA VAL A 680 6.69 -2.45 -1.23
C VAL A 680 6.89 -3.95 -1.32
N SER A 681 7.66 -4.53 -0.39
CA SER A 681 7.82 -5.99 -0.26
C SER A 681 6.48 -6.60 0.19
N PRO A 682 5.79 -7.37 -0.67
CA PRO A 682 4.47 -7.92 -0.34
C PRO A 682 4.64 -9.24 0.39
N VAL A 683 4.03 -9.38 1.57
CA VAL A 683 4.13 -10.60 2.39
C VAL A 683 2.75 -11.21 2.66
N ARG A 684 2.69 -12.54 2.74
CA ARG A 684 1.45 -13.34 2.76
C ARG A 684 1.01 -13.71 4.17
N SER A 685 1.93 -13.71 5.14
CA SER A 685 1.68 -14.08 6.54
C SER A 685 2.45 -13.20 7.54
N VAL A 686 2.13 -13.33 8.83
CA VAL A 686 2.88 -12.68 9.92
C VAL A 686 4.29 -13.27 10.06
N THR A 687 4.46 -14.58 9.81
CA THR A 687 5.76 -15.26 9.84
C THR A 687 6.69 -14.69 8.77
N GLU A 688 6.22 -14.66 7.52
CA GLU A 688 6.92 -14.10 6.35
C GLU A 688 7.26 -12.60 6.51
N MET A 689 6.39 -11.85 7.19
CA MET A 689 6.65 -10.46 7.56
C MET A 689 7.80 -10.32 8.56
N VAL A 690 7.91 -11.24 9.52
CA VAL A 690 8.95 -11.27 10.56
C VAL A 690 10.28 -11.80 10.00
N GLU A 691 10.23 -12.82 9.15
CA GLU A 691 11.34 -13.40 8.38
C GLU A 691 11.98 -12.36 7.43
N THR A 692 11.18 -11.73 6.58
CA THR A 692 11.65 -10.70 5.66
C THR A 692 12.16 -9.47 6.41
N ALA A 693 11.56 -9.12 7.57
CA ALA A 693 12.07 -8.06 8.43
C ALA A 693 13.43 -8.43 9.07
N ALA A 694 13.68 -9.69 9.41
CA ALA A 694 14.97 -10.15 9.93
C ALA A 694 16.11 -9.85 8.94
N VAL A 695 15.93 -10.24 7.68
CA VAL A 695 16.90 -9.98 6.60
C VAL A 695 17.05 -8.48 6.35
N LEU A 696 15.95 -7.75 6.15
CA LEU A 696 16.00 -6.32 5.81
C LEU A 696 16.45 -5.39 6.96
N ALA A 697 16.42 -5.86 8.22
CA ALA A 697 16.92 -5.11 9.37
C ALA A 697 18.41 -5.37 9.65
N HIS A 698 18.86 -6.62 9.50
CA HIS A 698 20.21 -7.02 9.93
C HIS A 698 21.19 -7.24 8.77
N GLN A 699 20.75 -7.62 7.58
CA GLN A 699 21.64 -7.92 6.45
C GLN A 699 21.69 -6.78 5.42
N PRO A 700 22.82 -6.60 4.70
CA PRO A 700 22.88 -5.73 3.54
C PRO A 700 22.04 -6.30 2.39
N LEU A 701 21.63 -5.46 1.43
CA LEU A 701 20.92 -5.94 0.24
C LEU A 701 21.91 -6.69 -0.69
N PRO A 702 21.51 -7.80 -1.32
CA PRO A 702 22.35 -8.52 -2.27
C PRO A 702 22.59 -7.66 -3.52
N ALA A 703 23.81 -7.70 -4.05
CA ALA A 703 24.21 -6.94 -5.24
C ALA A 703 23.70 -7.54 -6.56
N GLY A 704 23.41 -8.83 -6.56
CA GLY A 704 22.94 -9.64 -7.69
C GLY A 704 22.23 -10.90 -7.19
N PRO A 705 21.82 -11.81 -8.09
CA PRO A 705 21.03 -13.00 -7.74
C PRO A 705 21.87 -14.17 -7.19
N ARG A 706 23.21 -14.11 -7.26
CA ARG A 706 24.06 -15.31 -7.17
C ARG A 706 24.32 -15.74 -5.74
N VAL A 707 23.75 -16.86 -5.34
CA VAL A 707 23.87 -17.47 -4.01
C VAL A 707 24.94 -18.55 -4.01
N ALA A 708 25.87 -18.48 -3.05
CA ALA A 708 26.66 -19.63 -2.65
C ALA A 708 25.96 -20.34 -1.48
N VAL A 709 25.61 -21.60 -1.67
CA VAL A 709 25.08 -22.46 -0.60
C VAL A 709 26.26 -23.21 0.00
N VAL A 710 26.39 -23.20 1.33
CA VAL A 710 27.38 -24.02 2.06
C VAL A 710 26.62 -24.88 3.04
N THR A 711 26.95 -26.17 3.13
CA THR A 711 26.25 -27.12 4.00
C THR A 711 27.21 -28.11 4.64
N ASN A 712 26.90 -28.55 5.86
CA ASN A 712 27.48 -29.77 6.44
C ASN A 712 26.60 -31.02 6.23
N THR A 713 25.44 -30.86 5.57
CA THR A 713 24.48 -31.91 5.23
C THR A 713 23.97 -31.77 3.78
N ALA A 714 24.47 -32.63 2.88
CA ALA A 714 24.19 -32.56 1.43
C ALA A 714 22.71 -32.37 1.07
N GLY A 715 21.80 -33.14 1.67
CA GLY A 715 20.37 -33.13 1.33
C GLY A 715 19.68 -31.78 1.57
N THR A 716 19.99 -31.11 2.68
CA THR A 716 19.45 -29.77 2.97
C THR A 716 20.08 -28.70 2.07
N GLY A 717 21.32 -28.90 1.62
CA GLY A 717 21.94 -28.04 0.60
C GLY A 717 21.19 -28.07 -0.73
N VAL A 718 20.68 -29.23 -1.15
CA VAL A 718 19.82 -29.35 -2.34
C VAL A 718 18.51 -28.59 -2.16
N LEU A 719 17.84 -28.74 -1.00
CA LEU A 719 16.60 -28.01 -0.71
C LEU A 719 16.78 -26.48 -0.73
N VAL A 720 17.94 -25.96 -0.25
CA VAL A 720 18.26 -24.54 -0.38
C VAL A 720 18.45 -24.13 -1.85
N ALA A 721 19.04 -24.98 -2.69
CA ALA A 721 19.23 -24.69 -4.09
C ALA A 721 17.90 -24.65 -4.88
N ASP A 722 17.04 -25.67 -4.69
CA ASP A 722 15.68 -25.72 -5.26
C ASP A 722 14.85 -24.49 -4.83
N ALA A 723 14.96 -24.09 -3.56
CA ALA A 723 14.28 -22.92 -3.02
C ALA A 723 14.82 -21.59 -3.56
N CYS A 724 16.13 -21.49 -3.87
CA CYS A 724 16.70 -20.30 -4.51
C CYS A 724 16.16 -20.12 -5.94
N GLU A 725 16.10 -21.19 -6.74
CA GLU A 725 15.57 -21.12 -8.12
C GLU A 725 14.09 -20.69 -8.14
N ALA A 726 13.30 -21.15 -7.15
CA ALA A 726 11.89 -20.77 -7.02
C ALA A 726 11.65 -19.26 -6.78
N GLU A 727 12.61 -18.56 -6.17
CA GLU A 727 12.51 -17.16 -5.71
C GLU A 727 13.36 -16.18 -6.57
N GLU A 728 13.66 -16.55 -7.81
CA GLU A 728 14.45 -15.77 -8.80
C GLU A 728 15.89 -15.44 -8.34
N LEU A 729 16.50 -16.36 -7.58
CA LEU A 729 17.92 -16.39 -7.23
C LEU A 729 18.67 -17.46 -8.05
N GLU A 730 19.98 -17.29 -8.21
CA GLU A 730 20.83 -18.17 -9.03
C GLU A 730 21.81 -18.93 -8.14
N VAL A 731 22.01 -20.23 -8.38
CA VAL A 731 23.03 -21.06 -7.69
C VAL A 731 24.12 -21.44 -8.71
N PRO A 732 25.09 -20.54 -9.00
CA PRO A 732 26.00 -20.72 -10.13
C PRO A 732 27.04 -21.83 -9.88
N THR A 733 27.50 -22.44 -10.97
CA THR A 733 28.70 -23.29 -10.96
C THR A 733 29.93 -22.43 -10.68
N LEU A 734 30.57 -22.65 -9.53
CA LEU A 734 31.78 -21.91 -9.13
C LEU A 734 32.95 -22.14 -10.10
N GLY A 735 33.79 -21.13 -10.29
CA GLY A 735 34.97 -21.15 -11.14
C GLY A 735 36.07 -22.07 -10.65
N THR A 736 37.02 -22.42 -11.53
CA THR A 736 38.18 -23.28 -11.19
C THR A 736 38.99 -22.77 -10.01
N ASP A 737 39.07 -21.45 -9.83
CA ASP A 737 40.02 -20.82 -8.93
C ASP A 737 39.44 -20.69 -7.53
N LEU A 738 38.15 -20.34 -7.42
CA LEU A 738 37.38 -20.44 -6.19
C LEU A 738 37.30 -21.90 -5.70
N ARG A 739 37.04 -22.87 -6.59
CA ARG A 739 37.04 -24.29 -6.23
C ARG A 739 38.40 -24.78 -5.73
N ARG A 740 39.51 -24.33 -6.34
CA ARG A 740 40.87 -24.64 -5.85
C ARG A 740 41.18 -24.03 -4.48
N LYS A 741 40.65 -22.83 -4.16
CA LYS A 741 40.74 -22.28 -2.79
C LYS A 741 39.98 -23.17 -1.80
N LEU A 742 38.69 -23.44 -2.07
CA LEU A 742 37.82 -24.24 -1.19
C LEU A 742 38.39 -25.65 -0.93
N ALA A 743 38.96 -26.30 -1.95
CA ALA A 743 39.59 -27.61 -1.84
C ALA A 743 40.76 -27.69 -0.83
N GLY A 744 41.39 -26.55 -0.48
CA GLY A 744 42.44 -26.50 0.52
C GLY A 744 41.94 -26.50 1.97
N ASP A 745 40.71 -26.04 2.20
CA ASP A 745 40.11 -25.92 3.54
C ASP A 745 39.09 -27.04 3.85
N LEU A 746 38.51 -27.69 2.83
CA LEU A 746 37.52 -28.75 2.99
C LEU A 746 38.12 -30.05 3.60
N PRO A 747 37.37 -30.80 4.43
CA PRO A 747 37.79 -32.11 4.90
C PRO A 747 37.66 -33.18 3.78
N PRO A 748 38.32 -34.36 3.93
CA PRO A 748 38.24 -35.44 2.96
C PRO A 748 36.79 -35.88 2.67
N GLY A 749 36.43 -35.94 1.38
CA GLY A 749 35.08 -36.24 0.93
C GLY A 749 34.15 -35.04 0.76
N GLY A 750 34.58 -33.83 1.13
CA GLY A 750 33.84 -32.60 0.84
C GLY A 750 33.76 -32.25 -0.65
N SER A 751 32.74 -31.49 -1.04
CA SER A 751 32.47 -31.07 -2.42
C SER A 751 32.73 -29.58 -2.61
N CYS A 752 33.51 -29.25 -3.65
CA CYS A 752 33.72 -27.87 -4.11
C CYS A 752 32.64 -27.40 -5.12
N ALA A 753 31.52 -28.11 -5.25
CA ALA A 753 30.40 -27.66 -6.09
C ALA A 753 29.68 -26.45 -5.45
N ASN A 754 28.59 -25.99 -6.08
CA ASN A 754 27.56 -25.20 -5.41
C ASN A 754 26.29 -26.07 -5.44
N PRO A 755 25.72 -26.50 -4.30
CA PRO A 755 26.19 -26.29 -2.92
C PRO A 755 27.59 -26.83 -2.61
N VAL A 756 28.32 -26.11 -1.76
CA VAL A 756 29.59 -26.53 -1.16
C VAL A 756 29.28 -27.46 0.02
N ASP A 757 29.52 -28.77 -0.14
CA ASP A 757 29.34 -29.73 0.95
C ASP A 757 30.64 -29.86 1.75
N THR A 758 30.61 -29.41 3.00
CA THR A 758 31.73 -29.49 3.93
C THR A 758 31.76 -30.81 4.72
N THR A 759 30.75 -31.67 4.56
CA THR A 759 30.49 -32.88 5.36
C THR A 759 30.21 -32.60 6.85
N PRO A 760 29.66 -33.57 7.60
CA PRO A 760 29.51 -33.48 9.05
C PRO A 760 30.83 -33.35 9.84
N GLN A 761 31.99 -33.60 9.22
CA GLN A 761 33.30 -33.57 9.87
C GLN A 761 33.99 -32.20 9.84
N VAL A 762 33.34 -31.17 9.27
CA VAL A 762 33.92 -29.82 9.18
C VAL A 762 34.18 -29.22 10.58
N ARG A 763 35.34 -28.60 10.75
CA ARG A 763 35.65 -27.78 11.93
C ARG A 763 35.28 -26.32 11.67
N THR A 764 34.89 -25.58 12.70
CA THR A 764 34.45 -24.18 12.64
C THR A 764 35.39 -23.27 11.83
N GLU A 765 36.72 -23.44 11.95
CA GLU A 765 37.69 -22.62 11.20
C GLU A 765 37.74 -23.00 9.70
N GLN A 766 37.59 -24.27 9.35
CA GLN A 766 37.53 -24.71 7.95
C GLN A 766 36.28 -24.15 7.25
N LEU A 767 35.14 -24.19 7.94
CA LEU A 767 33.92 -23.55 7.45
C LEU A 767 34.10 -22.02 7.33
N ARG A 768 34.78 -21.37 8.30
CA ARG A 768 35.08 -19.93 8.28
C ARG A 768 35.97 -19.55 7.10
N CYS A 769 37.00 -20.34 6.79
CA CYS A 769 37.81 -20.15 5.59
C CYS A 769 36.97 -20.28 4.30
N CYS A 770 36.11 -21.30 4.21
CA CYS A 770 35.22 -21.48 3.06
C CYS A 770 34.28 -20.29 2.86
N VAL A 771 33.64 -19.82 3.94
CA VAL A 771 32.74 -18.65 3.91
C VAL A 771 33.48 -17.38 3.50
N ARG A 772 34.70 -17.15 4.02
CA ARG A 772 35.56 -16.03 3.60
C ARG A 772 35.91 -16.12 2.10
N ALA A 773 36.31 -17.28 1.60
CA ALA A 773 36.68 -17.46 0.19
C ALA A 773 35.51 -17.21 -0.77
N LEU A 774 34.28 -17.57 -0.38
CA LEU A 774 33.04 -17.26 -1.10
C LEU A 774 32.70 -15.76 -1.02
N ALA A 775 32.82 -15.16 0.18
CA ALA A 775 32.58 -13.75 0.41
C ALA A 775 33.54 -12.85 -0.38
N GLU A 776 34.81 -13.24 -0.53
CA GLU A 776 35.80 -12.55 -1.36
C GLU A 776 35.54 -12.67 -2.87
N SER A 777 34.84 -13.71 -3.35
CA SER A 777 34.73 -13.95 -4.80
C SER A 777 33.72 -13.03 -5.49
N PRO A 778 34.04 -12.41 -6.65
CA PRO A 778 33.08 -11.65 -7.45
C PRO A 778 32.02 -12.52 -8.13
N GLU A 779 32.10 -13.85 -8.00
CA GLU A 779 31.14 -14.83 -8.51
C GLU A 779 29.87 -14.95 -7.65
N VAL A 780 29.93 -14.49 -6.40
CA VAL A 780 28.92 -14.69 -5.35
C VAL A 780 28.38 -13.34 -4.88
N ASP A 781 27.07 -13.16 -4.81
CA ASP A 781 26.40 -11.96 -4.30
C ASP A 781 25.84 -12.13 -2.88
N ALA A 782 25.48 -13.36 -2.50
CA ALA A 782 24.90 -13.73 -1.20
C ALA A 782 25.35 -15.13 -0.75
N ILE A 783 25.27 -15.43 0.54
CA ILE A 783 25.62 -16.74 1.11
C ILE A 783 24.46 -17.28 1.97
N ILE A 784 24.12 -18.55 1.79
CA ILE A 784 23.23 -19.28 2.72
C ILE A 784 24.02 -20.45 3.34
N LEU A 785 24.08 -20.49 4.67
CA LEU A 785 24.74 -21.54 5.44
C LEU A 785 23.72 -22.51 6.04
N VAL A 786 23.73 -23.76 5.62
CA VAL A 786 23.06 -24.83 6.36
C VAL A 786 23.99 -25.27 7.50
N LEU A 787 23.52 -25.08 8.73
CA LEU A 787 24.24 -25.42 9.97
C LEU A 787 23.41 -26.42 10.77
N VAL A 788 23.64 -27.72 10.56
CA VAL A 788 23.07 -28.76 11.42
C VAL A 788 24.06 -29.10 12.55
N PRO A 789 23.75 -28.85 13.83
CA PRO A 789 24.61 -29.28 14.93
C PRO A 789 24.78 -30.80 14.96
N THR A 790 25.99 -31.27 15.24
CA THR A 790 26.28 -32.72 15.31
C THR A 790 27.06 -33.06 16.57
N ALA A 791 27.16 -34.36 16.88
CA ALA A 791 28.05 -34.84 17.95
C ALA A 791 29.55 -34.58 17.69
N LEU A 792 29.92 -34.04 16.53
CA LEU A 792 31.30 -33.71 16.16
C LEU A 792 31.61 -32.21 16.32
N ALA A 793 30.63 -31.32 16.07
CA ALA A 793 30.80 -29.87 16.14
C ALA A 793 29.48 -29.11 16.29
N ASP A 794 29.54 -28.00 17.02
CA ASP A 794 28.69 -26.83 16.83
C ASP A 794 29.38 -25.86 15.85
N LEU A 795 28.63 -25.39 14.85
CA LEU A 795 29.12 -24.54 13.77
C LEU A 795 28.58 -23.10 13.85
N ALA A 796 27.72 -22.78 14.83
CA ALA A 796 27.21 -21.42 15.08
C ALA A 796 28.30 -20.34 15.22
N PRO A 797 29.50 -20.58 15.80
CA PRO A 797 30.55 -19.55 15.87
C PRO A 797 31.17 -19.17 14.51
N THR A 798 30.77 -19.83 13.41
CA THR A 798 31.13 -19.44 12.04
C THR A 798 30.34 -18.23 11.55
N LEU A 799 29.17 -17.94 12.14
CA LEU A 799 28.32 -16.79 11.80
C LEU A 799 28.97 -15.43 12.11
N CYS A 800 30.07 -15.43 12.86
CA CYS A 800 30.91 -14.26 13.11
C CYS A 800 31.95 -13.99 11.98
N ALA A 801 31.89 -14.68 10.84
CA ALA A 801 32.75 -14.40 9.70
C ALA A 801 32.40 -13.04 9.05
N ASP A 802 33.42 -12.25 8.71
CA ASP A 802 33.23 -11.07 7.88
C ASP A 802 32.94 -11.50 6.43
N THR A 803 31.88 -10.91 5.85
CA THR A 803 31.38 -11.20 4.51
C THR A 803 31.71 -10.08 3.50
N GLY A 804 32.50 -9.07 3.90
CA GLY A 804 32.85 -7.94 3.03
C GLY A 804 31.65 -7.07 2.64
N GLY A 805 30.53 -7.16 3.38
CA GLY A 805 29.28 -6.46 3.08
C GLY A 805 28.29 -7.20 2.20
N LYS A 806 28.47 -8.50 1.94
CA LYS A 806 27.45 -9.37 1.31
C LYS A 806 26.47 -9.95 2.34
N PRO A 807 25.19 -10.16 2.01
CA PRO A 807 24.25 -10.81 2.91
C PRO A 807 24.63 -12.27 3.18
N ILE A 808 24.48 -12.65 4.44
CA ILE A 808 24.61 -14.01 4.93
C ILE A 808 23.35 -14.38 5.73
N LEU A 809 22.77 -15.53 5.40
CA LEU A 809 21.66 -16.16 6.11
C LEU A 809 22.11 -17.54 6.58
N ALA A 810 21.45 -18.08 7.59
CA ALA A 810 21.66 -19.44 8.06
C ALA A 810 20.35 -20.25 8.08
N VAL A 811 20.46 -21.56 7.95
CA VAL A 811 19.35 -22.53 8.08
C VAL A 811 19.75 -23.58 9.11
N ALA A 812 18.96 -23.70 10.18
CA ALA A 812 19.16 -24.61 11.30
C ALA A 812 17.87 -25.45 11.48
N PRO A 813 17.72 -26.57 10.75
CA PRO A 813 16.47 -27.33 10.65
C PRO A 813 15.92 -27.90 11.96
N GLU A 814 16.73 -27.93 13.02
CA GLU A 814 16.36 -28.36 14.37
C GLU A 814 15.85 -27.22 15.28
N GLN A 815 15.95 -25.95 14.87
CA GLN A 815 15.49 -24.83 15.69
C GLN A 815 13.94 -24.77 15.74
N PRO A 816 13.32 -24.44 16.89
CA PRO A 816 11.85 -24.45 17.02
C PRO A 816 11.16 -23.15 16.58
N GLU A 817 11.88 -22.02 16.48
CA GLU A 817 11.36 -20.78 15.91
C GLU A 817 11.56 -20.72 14.39
N ALA A 818 10.55 -20.22 13.65
CA ALA A 818 10.65 -19.98 12.20
C ALA A 818 11.90 -19.15 11.80
N VAL A 819 12.17 -18.10 12.58
CA VAL A 819 13.40 -17.30 12.47
C VAL A 819 13.90 -16.84 13.84
N THR A 820 15.22 -16.89 13.99
CA THR A 820 16.02 -16.29 15.06
C THR A 820 17.05 -15.34 14.46
N VAL A 821 17.73 -14.52 15.28
CA VAL A 821 18.88 -13.71 14.84
C VAL A 821 20.02 -13.99 15.81
N LEU A 822 21.08 -14.63 15.31
CA LEU A 822 22.27 -14.94 16.09
C LEU A 822 23.29 -13.78 16.00
N PRO A 823 24.09 -13.52 17.04
CA PRO A 823 25.14 -12.50 16.97
C PRO A 823 26.20 -12.87 15.91
N GLY A 824 26.58 -11.90 15.10
CA GLY A 824 27.70 -12.00 14.14
C GLY A 824 28.30 -10.62 13.90
N GLY A 825 29.63 -10.52 13.79
CA GLY A 825 30.38 -9.30 13.48
C GLY A 825 29.77 -7.99 14.01
N ASP A 826 29.54 -7.05 13.09
CA ASP A 826 28.80 -5.80 13.32
C ASP A 826 27.27 -5.93 13.14
N ARG A 827 26.77 -7.09 12.68
CA ARG A 827 25.34 -7.31 12.33
C ARG A 827 24.91 -8.76 12.51
N GLY A 828 23.78 -8.97 13.19
CA GLY A 828 23.23 -10.31 13.44
C GLY A 828 22.91 -11.09 12.16
N VAL A 829 23.08 -12.40 12.22
CA VAL A 829 22.73 -13.32 11.12
C VAL A 829 21.32 -13.88 11.34
N PRO A 830 20.37 -13.65 10.43
CA PRO A 830 19.07 -14.32 10.45
C PRO A 830 19.25 -15.82 10.21
N THR A 831 18.71 -16.63 11.13
CA THR A 831 18.78 -18.09 11.09
C THR A 831 17.36 -18.65 11.02
N PHE A 832 17.07 -19.50 10.03
CA PHE A 832 15.73 -19.98 9.68
C PHE A 832 15.55 -21.47 9.98
N SER A 833 14.30 -21.90 10.20
CA SER A 833 13.98 -23.34 10.31
C SER A 833 13.97 -24.05 8.95
N ALA A 834 13.44 -23.44 7.90
CA ALA A 834 13.35 -24.07 6.57
C ALA A 834 14.24 -23.38 5.51
N PRO A 835 14.82 -24.15 4.57
CA PRO A 835 15.44 -23.64 3.35
C PRO A 835 14.57 -22.62 2.57
N GLU A 836 13.28 -22.91 2.46
CA GLU A 836 12.30 -22.15 1.69
C GLU A 836 12.05 -20.76 2.29
N GLU A 837 12.01 -20.68 3.62
CA GLU A 837 11.81 -19.43 4.38
C GLU A 837 13.04 -18.50 4.21
N ALA A 838 14.25 -19.06 4.27
CA ALA A 838 15.49 -18.32 4.05
C ALA A 838 15.61 -17.81 2.60
N ALA A 839 15.33 -18.67 1.61
CA ALA A 839 15.38 -18.30 0.20
C ALA A 839 14.35 -17.21 -0.15
N ALA A 840 13.11 -17.32 0.32
CA ALA A 840 12.08 -16.31 0.09
C ALA A 840 12.41 -14.96 0.73
N ALA A 841 12.94 -14.96 1.96
CA ALA A 841 13.36 -13.72 2.62
C ALA A 841 14.55 -13.03 1.91
N LEU A 842 15.48 -13.81 1.33
CA LEU A 842 16.56 -13.29 0.48
C LEU A 842 16.03 -12.83 -0.90
N GLY A 843 15.10 -13.56 -1.50
CA GLY A 843 14.41 -13.20 -2.74
C GLY A 843 13.67 -11.86 -2.64
N GLN A 844 13.00 -11.60 -1.51
CA GLN A 844 12.40 -10.30 -1.21
C GLN A 844 13.44 -9.16 -1.12
N ALA A 845 14.62 -9.43 -0.56
CA ALA A 845 15.72 -8.46 -0.52
C ALA A 845 16.33 -8.21 -1.93
N TRP A 846 16.43 -9.24 -2.76
CA TRP A 846 16.88 -9.16 -4.15
C TRP A 846 15.88 -8.44 -5.06
N ALA A 847 14.59 -8.74 -4.94
CA ALA A 847 13.50 -8.02 -5.60
C ALA A 847 13.53 -6.51 -5.23
N ARG A 848 13.87 -6.19 -3.98
CA ARG A 848 14.11 -4.81 -3.54
C ARG A 848 15.33 -4.19 -4.22
N THR A 849 16.48 -4.88 -4.34
CA THR A 849 17.63 -4.38 -5.12
C THR A 849 17.23 -4.06 -6.56
N ARG A 850 16.57 -5.01 -7.25
CA ARG A 850 16.07 -4.84 -8.62
C ARG A 850 15.15 -3.62 -8.75
N TRP A 851 14.21 -3.44 -7.83
CA TRP A 851 13.31 -2.29 -7.85
C TRP A 851 14.00 -0.96 -7.53
N LEU A 852 15.04 -0.94 -6.70
CA LEU A 852 15.84 0.26 -6.44
C LEU A 852 16.72 0.63 -7.66
N ALA A 853 17.27 -0.36 -8.36
CA ALA A 853 18.01 -0.18 -9.61
C ALA A 853 17.10 0.22 -10.80
N ARG A 854 15.80 -0.13 -10.74
CA ARG A 854 14.79 0.21 -11.76
C ARG A 854 14.78 1.73 -12.04
N PRO A 855 14.91 2.17 -13.31
CA PRO A 855 14.70 3.57 -13.68
C PRO A 855 13.27 4.02 -13.34
N ALA A 856 13.07 5.34 -13.20
CA ALA A 856 11.76 5.90 -12.84
C ALA A 856 10.70 5.70 -13.95
N GLY A 857 11.15 5.64 -15.21
CA GLY A 857 10.32 5.68 -16.41
C GLY A 857 9.76 7.07 -16.71
N THR A 858 9.18 7.24 -17.89
CA THR A 858 8.36 8.39 -18.28
C THR A 858 6.95 7.92 -18.63
N VAL A 859 5.94 8.73 -18.35
CA VAL A 859 4.56 8.45 -18.77
C VAL A 859 4.44 8.82 -20.25
N PRO A 860 4.14 7.88 -21.17
CA PRO A 860 3.94 8.21 -22.57
C PRO A 860 2.67 9.04 -22.74
N VAL A 861 2.74 10.07 -23.59
CA VAL A 861 1.61 10.89 -24.00
C VAL A 861 1.51 10.83 -25.51
N PHE A 862 0.32 10.57 -26.03
CA PHE A 862 0.02 10.39 -27.46
C PHE A 862 -0.80 11.59 -27.96
N PRO A 863 -0.17 12.62 -28.59
CA PRO A 863 -0.87 13.82 -29.04
C PRO A 863 -1.79 13.58 -30.24
N ASP A 864 -1.63 12.44 -30.90
CA ASP A 864 -2.50 11.89 -31.93
C ASP A 864 -3.85 11.37 -31.39
N ALA A 865 -4.01 11.29 -30.05
CA ALA A 865 -5.27 10.89 -29.44
C ALA A 865 -6.36 11.98 -29.62
N ALA A 866 -7.44 11.63 -30.33
CA ALA A 866 -8.63 12.44 -30.55
C ALA A 866 -9.55 12.46 -29.31
N VAL A 867 -8.99 12.79 -28.14
CA VAL A 867 -9.64 12.75 -26.81
C VAL A 867 -11.02 13.44 -26.80
N GLY A 868 -11.15 14.58 -27.50
CA GLY A 868 -12.43 15.31 -27.62
C GLY A 868 -13.55 14.47 -28.23
N ARG A 869 -13.26 13.72 -29.31
CA ARG A 869 -14.23 12.85 -29.99
C ARG A 869 -14.59 11.63 -29.15
N ALA A 870 -13.61 11.05 -28.45
CA ALA A 870 -13.86 9.95 -27.54
C ALA A 870 -14.73 10.37 -26.34
N ARG A 871 -14.52 11.58 -25.79
CA ARG A 871 -15.40 12.18 -24.77
C ARG A 871 -16.80 12.43 -25.30
N GLU A 872 -16.95 12.86 -26.55
CA GLU A 872 -18.25 13.08 -27.20
C GLU A 872 -19.07 11.78 -27.34
N GLU A 873 -18.48 10.70 -27.87
CA GLU A 873 -19.12 9.37 -27.97
C GLU A 873 -19.60 8.85 -26.59
N VAL A 874 -18.75 8.99 -25.56
CA VAL A 874 -19.09 8.58 -24.18
C VAL A 874 -20.21 9.44 -23.60
N ARG A 875 -20.16 10.76 -23.78
CA ARG A 875 -21.18 11.69 -23.27
C ARG A 875 -22.53 11.50 -23.95
N GLU A 876 -22.57 11.27 -25.26
CA GLU A 876 -23.81 11.01 -26.00
C GLU A 876 -24.48 9.70 -25.56
N PHE A 877 -23.68 8.65 -25.31
CA PHE A 877 -24.20 7.42 -24.70
C PHE A 877 -24.74 7.66 -23.29
N LEU A 878 -24.03 8.41 -22.43
CA LEU A 878 -24.51 8.71 -21.08
C LEU A 878 -25.72 9.67 -21.05
N ARG A 879 -25.87 10.53 -22.07
CA ARG A 879 -27.05 11.40 -22.25
C ARG A 879 -28.31 10.58 -22.59
N THR A 880 -28.16 9.50 -23.37
CA THR A 880 -29.25 8.58 -23.70
C THR A 880 -29.45 7.48 -22.66
N ARG A 881 -28.43 7.16 -21.85
CA ARG A 881 -28.45 6.17 -20.76
C ARG A 881 -27.69 6.68 -19.51
N PRO A 882 -28.34 7.49 -18.64
CA PRO A 882 -27.68 8.07 -17.46
C PRO A 882 -27.03 7.06 -16.51
N VAL A 883 -27.63 5.88 -16.32
CA VAL A 883 -27.08 4.81 -15.45
C VAL A 883 -25.83 4.16 -16.06
N GLY A 884 -25.51 4.43 -17.34
CA GLY A 884 -24.42 3.80 -18.07
C GLY A 884 -24.80 2.46 -18.71
N GLY A 885 -23.78 1.67 -19.05
CA GLY A 885 -23.93 0.39 -19.74
C GLY A 885 -22.76 0.06 -20.67
N TRP A 886 -22.92 -0.98 -21.48
CA TRP A 886 -21.98 -1.30 -22.55
C TRP A 886 -22.23 -0.41 -23.77
N LEU A 887 -21.17 0.18 -24.32
CA LEU A 887 -21.22 0.85 -25.63
C LEU A 887 -21.47 -0.19 -26.74
N PRO A 888 -22.21 0.16 -27.80
CA PRO A 888 -22.30 -0.67 -29.00
C PRO A 888 -20.91 -0.93 -29.60
N LEU A 889 -20.71 -2.10 -30.23
CA LEU A 889 -19.41 -2.49 -30.83
C LEU A 889 -18.80 -1.41 -31.75
N ASP A 890 -19.61 -0.73 -32.57
CA ASP A 890 -19.09 0.30 -33.48
C ASP A 890 -18.60 1.55 -32.74
N ALA A 891 -19.24 1.94 -31.62
CA ALA A 891 -18.76 3.00 -30.75
C ALA A 891 -17.52 2.56 -29.94
N ALA A 892 -17.50 1.31 -29.46
CA ALA A 892 -16.35 0.74 -28.74
C ALA A 892 -15.07 0.70 -29.61
N LEU A 893 -15.21 0.36 -30.90
CA LEU A 893 -14.09 0.40 -31.87
C LEU A 893 -13.65 1.86 -32.15
N ARG A 894 -14.59 2.78 -32.40
CA ARG A 894 -14.25 4.22 -32.59
C ARG A 894 -13.55 4.82 -31.37
N VAL A 895 -13.93 4.43 -30.16
CA VAL A 895 -13.26 4.88 -28.92
C VAL A 895 -11.82 4.35 -28.85
N ALA A 896 -11.54 3.12 -29.26
CA ALA A 896 -10.17 2.60 -29.34
C ALA A 896 -9.33 3.34 -30.41
N GLU A 897 -9.92 3.54 -31.59
CA GLU A 897 -9.30 4.27 -32.71
C GLU A 897 -8.97 5.72 -32.38
N CYS A 898 -9.82 6.38 -31.57
CA CYS A 898 -9.55 7.73 -31.08
C CYS A 898 -8.30 7.83 -30.19
N TYR A 899 -7.73 6.72 -29.70
CA TYR A 899 -6.43 6.69 -29.01
C TYR A 899 -5.33 6.03 -29.85
N GLY A 900 -5.52 5.93 -31.18
CA GLY A 900 -4.54 5.34 -32.11
C GLY A 900 -4.34 3.83 -31.96
N ILE A 901 -5.23 3.13 -31.24
CA ILE A 901 -5.17 1.67 -31.12
C ILE A 901 -5.61 1.07 -32.46
N ARG A 902 -4.68 0.44 -33.18
CA ARG A 902 -4.94 -0.19 -34.49
C ARG A 902 -6.02 -1.26 -34.37
N THR A 903 -7.11 -1.11 -35.12
CA THR A 903 -8.19 -2.09 -35.29
C THR A 903 -8.08 -2.76 -36.66
N ALA A 904 -8.60 -3.98 -36.81
CA ALA A 904 -8.80 -4.54 -38.15
C ALA A 904 -9.86 -3.72 -38.91
N PRO A 905 -9.65 -3.35 -40.20
CA PRO A 905 -10.57 -2.49 -40.95
C PRO A 905 -12.02 -2.99 -40.93
N TRP A 906 -12.98 -2.10 -40.67
CA TRP A 906 -14.40 -2.47 -40.48
C TRP A 906 -15.39 -1.45 -41.04
N ARG A 907 -16.65 -1.91 -41.17
CA ARG A 907 -17.83 -1.14 -41.53
C ARG A 907 -19.02 -1.60 -40.69
N ARG A 908 -19.83 -0.66 -40.20
CA ARG A 908 -21.17 -0.97 -39.66
C ARG A 908 -22.12 -1.18 -40.84
N ALA A 909 -22.93 -2.24 -40.79
CA ALA A 909 -23.97 -2.51 -41.78
C ALA A 909 -25.36 -2.34 -41.15
N ARG A 910 -26.26 -1.72 -41.91
CA ARG A 910 -27.69 -1.49 -41.59
C ARG A 910 -28.63 -2.28 -42.51
N SER A 911 -28.09 -2.82 -43.61
CA SER A 911 -28.75 -3.74 -44.54
C SER A 911 -27.81 -4.89 -44.91
N ALA A 912 -28.34 -5.95 -45.51
CA ALA A 912 -27.49 -7.05 -46.00
C ALA A 912 -26.66 -6.62 -47.23
N GLU A 913 -27.14 -5.61 -47.93
CA GLU A 913 -26.55 -5.01 -49.12
C GLU A 913 -25.38 -4.09 -48.72
N GLU A 914 -25.50 -3.33 -47.63
CA GLU A 914 -24.35 -2.66 -46.99
C GLU A 914 -23.31 -3.67 -46.47
N ALA A 915 -23.75 -4.82 -45.95
CA ALA A 915 -22.84 -5.86 -45.48
C ALA A 915 -22.04 -6.50 -46.64
N VAL A 916 -22.67 -6.68 -47.81
CA VAL A 916 -22.00 -7.15 -49.03
C VAL A 916 -21.09 -6.06 -49.61
N ALA A 917 -21.52 -4.80 -49.70
CA ALA A 917 -20.64 -3.71 -50.15
C ALA A 917 -19.41 -3.54 -49.23
N ALA A 918 -19.52 -3.91 -47.95
CA ALA A 918 -18.38 -3.96 -47.04
C ALA A 918 -17.39 -5.10 -47.35
N LEU A 919 -17.80 -6.22 -47.96
CA LEU A 919 -16.87 -7.26 -48.45
C LEU A 919 -15.95 -6.67 -49.54
N ASP A 920 -16.55 -6.02 -50.53
CA ASP A 920 -15.84 -5.43 -51.67
C ASP A 920 -14.87 -4.30 -51.23
N VAL A 921 -15.31 -3.46 -50.29
CA VAL A 921 -14.52 -2.32 -49.76
C VAL A 921 -13.42 -2.75 -48.78
N LEU A 922 -13.58 -3.87 -48.06
CA LEU A 922 -12.58 -4.34 -47.08
C LEU A 922 -11.51 -5.24 -47.73
N GLY A 923 -11.84 -5.93 -48.82
CA GLY A 923 -10.90 -6.70 -49.63
C GLY A 923 -10.54 -8.07 -49.02
N GLY A 924 -10.93 -9.15 -49.71
CA GLY A 924 -10.64 -10.52 -49.27
C GLY A 924 -11.66 -11.03 -48.24
N ARG A 925 -11.20 -11.72 -47.20
CA ARG A 925 -12.08 -12.43 -46.26
C ARG A 925 -12.57 -11.55 -45.11
N VAL A 926 -13.84 -11.69 -44.72
CA VAL A 926 -14.45 -10.91 -43.64
C VAL A 926 -15.07 -11.76 -42.52
N ALA A 927 -15.21 -11.13 -41.37
CA ALA A 927 -16.01 -11.58 -40.24
C ALA A 927 -17.26 -10.71 -40.11
N VAL A 928 -18.41 -11.33 -39.83
CA VAL A 928 -19.67 -10.65 -39.48
C VAL A 928 -19.91 -10.80 -37.98
N LYS A 929 -20.05 -9.67 -37.29
CA LYS A 929 -20.07 -9.56 -35.82
C LYS A 929 -21.36 -8.87 -35.38
N GLY A 930 -22.20 -9.59 -34.65
CA GLY A 930 -23.34 -9.03 -33.94
C GLY A 930 -22.90 -8.37 -32.64
N ASP A 931 -23.53 -7.25 -32.29
CA ASP A 931 -23.37 -6.64 -30.99
C ASP A 931 -24.17 -7.39 -29.91
N VAL A 932 -23.51 -7.77 -28.81
CA VAL A 932 -24.11 -8.58 -27.75
C VAL A 932 -23.82 -7.97 -26.39
N ALA A 933 -24.81 -7.26 -25.85
CA ALA A 933 -24.69 -6.58 -24.57
C ALA A 933 -24.25 -7.53 -23.44
N GLY A 934 -23.05 -7.31 -22.90
CA GLY A 934 -22.53 -7.99 -21.71
C GLY A 934 -22.10 -9.46 -21.85
N LEU A 935 -22.08 -10.05 -23.05
CA LEU A 935 -21.71 -11.47 -23.22
C LEU A 935 -20.22 -11.68 -23.51
N ALA A 936 -19.58 -12.56 -22.72
CA ALA A 936 -18.14 -12.83 -22.76
C ALA A 936 -17.65 -13.42 -24.09
N HIS A 937 -18.43 -14.28 -24.74
CA HIS A 937 -18.04 -14.98 -25.97
C HIS A 937 -19.08 -14.81 -27.09
N ARG A 938 -18.82 -13.92 -28.07
CA ARG A 938 -19.72 -13.72 -29.23
C ARG A 938 -19.99 -15.01 -30.01
N ARG A 939 -19.00 -15.91 -30.09
CA ARG A 939 -19.13 -17.23 -30.75
C ARG A 939 -20.19 -18.12 -30.10
N ALA A 940 -20.27 -18.16 -28.77
CA ALA A 940 -21.25 -18.95 -28.04
C ALA A 940 -22.69 -18.40 -28.18
N ALA A 941 -22.84 -17.08 -28.30
CA ALA A 941 -24.12 -16.44 -28.61
C ALA A 941 -24.60 -16.66 -30.06
N GLY A 942 -23.75 -17.25 -30.93
CA GLY A 942 -23.96 -17.31 -32.37
C GLY A 942 -23.81 -15.97 -33.08
N ALA A 943 -23.27 -14.94 -32.41
CA ALA A 943 -23.12 -13.56 -32.90
C ALA A 943 -21.81 -13.30 -33.66
N LEU A 944 -21.17 -14.37 -34.14
CA LEU A 944 -19.90 -14.31 -34.87
C LEU A 944 -19.96 -15.29 -36.04
N ARG A 945 -19.64 -14.81 -37.23
CA ARG A 945 -19.21 -15.62 -38.38
C ARG A 945 -17.85 -15.09 -38.82
N LEU A 946 -16.99 -16.00 -39.27
CA LEU A 946 -15.59 -15.75 -39.65
C LEU A 946 -15.35 -16.34 -41.03
N ASP A 947 -14.27 -15.92 -41.68
CA ASP A 947 -13.72 -16.56 -42.89
C ASP A 947 -14.68 -16.55 -44.09
N LEU A 948 -15.56 -15.53 -44.18
CA LEU A 948 -16.54 -15.39 -45.26
C LEU A 948 -15.88 -14.70 -46.47
N ASP A 949 -16.04 -15.28 -47.65
CA ASP A 949 -15.48 -14.76 -48.91
C ASP A 949 -16.47 -14.61 -50.07
N ARG A 950 -17.74 -15.00 -49.87
CA ARG A 950 -18.81 -14.89 -50.90
C ARG A 950 -19.98 -14.00 -50.45
N PRO A 951 -20.53 -13.13 -51.33
CA PRO A 951 -21.64 -12.23 -51.03
C PRO A 951 -22.87 -12.92 -50.41
N GLU A 952 -23.16 -14.15 -50.81
CA GLU A 952 -24.30 -14.94 -50.34
C GLU A 952 -24.13 -15.32 -48.86
N GLU A 953 -22.91 -15.69 -48.47
CA GLU A 953 -22.57 -16.06 -47.09
C GLU A 953 -22.57 -14.83 -46.18
N VAL A 954 -22.06 -13.69 -46.66
CA VAL A 954 -22.10 -12.41 -45.93
C VAL A 954 -23.55 -11.94 -45.75
N ARG A 955 -24.38 -12.02 -46.80
CA ARG A 955 -25.82 -11.71 -46.75
C ARG A 955 -26.58 -12.62 -45.78
N ALA A 956 -26.29 -13.92 -45.75
CA ALA A 956 -26.89 -14.86 -44.81
C ALA A 956 -26.43 -14.62 -43.37
N ALA A 957 -25.12 -14.37 -43.16
CA ALA A 957 -24.55 -14.07 -41.86
C ALA A 957 -25.07 -12.74 -41.29
N TYR A 958 -25.27 -11.72 -42.13
CA TYR A 958 -25.89 -10.46 -41.74
C TYR A 958 -27.32 -10.68 -41.22
N ARG A 959 -28.19 -11.35 -42.00
CA ARG A 959 -29.60 -11.58 -41.63
C ARG A 959 -29.72 -12.30 -40.29
N ALA A 960 -28.98 -13.41 -40.13
CA ALA A 960 -28.93 -14.19 -38.89
C ALA A 960 -28.35 -13.44 -37.67
N CYS A 961 -27.68 -12.30 -37.88
CA CYS A 961 -27.25 -11.40 -36.80
C CYS A 961 -28.28 -10.27 -36.57
N ALA A 962 -28.78 -9.62 -37.63
CA ALA A 962 -29.70 -8.49 -37.56
C ALA A 962 -31.06 -8.85 -36.94
N GLU A 963 -31.52 -10.10 -37.10
CA GLU A 963 -32.70 -10.65 -36.39
C GLU A 963 -32.57 -10.64 -34.85
N ARG A 964 -31.34 -10.53 -34.32
CA ARG A 964 -31.03 -10.79 -32.90
C ARG A 964 -30.20 -9.68 -32.22
N PHE A 965 -29.52 -8.84 -33.00
CA PHE A 965 -28.52 -7.89 -32.51
C PHE A 965 -28.72 -6.50 -33.19
N PRO A 966 -28.85 -5.41 -32.42
CA PRO A 966 -29.24 -4.08 -32.95
C PRO A 966 -28.12 -3.36 -33.71
N THR A 967 -26.92 -3.92 -33.75
CA THR A 967 -25.78 -3.44 -34.52
C THR A 967 -25.01 -4.63 -35.05
N VAL A 968 -24.68 -4.58 -36.35
CA VAL A 968 -23.87 -5.58 -37.03
C VAL A 968 -22.68 -4.88 -37.66
N VAL A 969 -21.49 -5.44 -37.47
CA VAL A 969 -20.22 -4.96 -38.01
C VAL A 969 -19.64 -6.03 -38.93
N VAL A 970 -19.21 -5.62 -40.13
CA VAL A 970 -18.38 -6.40 -41.05
C VAL A 970 -16.94 -5.92 -40.87
N GLN A 971 -15.99 -6.84 -40.71
CA GLN A 971 -14.59 -6.52 -40.42
C GLN A 971 -13.66 -7.47 -41.18
N ALA A 972 -12.54 -6.96 -41.70
CA ALA A 972 -11.53 -7.75 -42.38
C ALA A 972 -10.95 -8.84 -41.45
N MET A 973 -10.65 -10.01 -42.00
CA MET A 973 -9.93 -11.08 -41.31
C MET A 973 -8.44 -10.73 -41.22
N ALA A 974 -7.87 -10.86 -40.02
CA ALA A 974 -6.43 -10.77 -39.82
C ALA A 974 -5.74 -12.12 -40.04
N ALA A 975 -4.40 -12.11 -40.17
CA ALA A 975 -3.58 -13.32 -40.14
C ALA A 975 -3.69 -14.04 -38.80
N ARG A 976 -3.39 -15.35 -38.76
CA ARG A 976 -3.45 -16.18 -37.54
C ARG A 976 -2.13 -16.11 -36.77
N GLU A 977 -1.95 -14.99 -36.09
CA GLU A 977 -0.76 -14.62 -35.31
C GLU A 977 -0.93 -15.03 -33.82
N PHE A 978 -0.24 -14.37 -32.88
CA PHE A 978 -0.41 -14.64 -31.45
C PHE A 978 -1.56 -13.79 -30.85
N ASP A 979 -2.65 -14.45 -30.46
CA ASP A 979 -3.76 -13.79 -29.76
C ASP A 979 -3.39 -13.45 -28.30
N THR A 980 -3.28 -12.16 -28.02
CA THR A 980 -3.14 -11.58 -26.67
C THR A 980 -4.43 -10.91 -26.22
N ARG A 981 -4.48 -10.45 -24.98
CA ARG A 981 -5.59 -9.70 -24.40
C ARG A 981 -5.07 -8.48 -23.65
N LEU A 982 -5.67 -7.32 -23.91
CA LEU A 982 -5.44 -6.09 -23.15
C LEU A 982 -6.77 -5.51 -22.68
N GLY A 983 -6.76 -4.78 -21.57
CA GLY A 983 -7.98 -4.17 -21.06
C GLY A 983 -7.74 -3.20 -19.91
N ILE A 984 -8.80 -2.48 -19.56
CA ILE A 984 -8.88 -1.58 -18.42
C ILE A 984 -9.93 -2.13 -17.46
N ILE A 985 -9.62 -2.28 -16.18
CA ILE A 985 -10.63 -2.45 -15.13
C ILE A 985 -10.47 -1.33 -14.11
N HIS A 986 -11.51 -0.51 -13.96
CA HIS A 986 -11.52 0.57 -13.00
C HIS A 986 -12.04 0.08 -11.64
N GLN A 987 -11.12 -0.08 -10.70
CA GLN A 987 -11.42 -0.48 -9.32
C GLN A 987 -11.88 0.74 -8.52
N PRO A 988 -13.04 0.71 -7.83
CA PRO A 988 -13.63 1.90 -7.19
C PRO A 988 -12.70 2.68 -6.27
N VAL A 989 -11.80 2.00 -5.55
CA VAL A 989 -10.88 2.63 -4.60
C VAL A 989 -9.54 2.99 -5.24
N PHE A 990 -9.04 2.18 -6.18
CA PHE A 990 -7.67 2.32 -6.72
C PHE A 990 -7.60 3.19 -7.98
N GLY A 991 -8.73 3.34 -8.70
CA GLY A 991 -8.72 3.87 -10.06
C GLY A 991 -8.53 2.77 -11.12
N PRO A 992 -8.11 3.15 -12.33
CA PRO A 992 -7.89 2.21 -13.41
C PRO A 992 -6.67 1.32 -13.20
N LEU A 993 -6.80 0.05 -13.60
CA LEU A 993 -5.70 -0.85 -13.87
C LEU A 993 -5.71 -1.23 -15.35
N VAL A 994 -4.54 -1.21 -15.98
CA VAL A 994 -4.33 -1.89 -17.27
C VAL A 994 -3.96 -3.33 -17.01
N LEU A 995 -4.56 -4.23 -17.78
CA LEU A 995 -4.34 -5.68 -17.75
C LEU A 995 -3.69 -6.14 -19.05
N PHE A 996 -2.86 -7.19 -18.95
CA PHE A 996 -2.33 -7.93 -20.09
C PHE A 996 -2.38 -9.44 -19.82
N GLY A 997 -2.54 -10.25 -20.86
CA GLY A 997 -2.53 -11.71 -20.77
C GLY A 997 -2.68 -12.37 -22.14
N LEU A 998 -2.81 -13.70 -22.13
CA LEU A 998 -3.12 -14.48 -23.34
C LEU A 998 -4.59 -14.29 -23.75
N GLY A 999 -4.85 -14.28 -25.06
CA GLY A 999 -6.17 -13.98 -25.65
C GLY A 999 -6.89 -15.20 -26.22
N GLY A 1000 -7.98 -14.92 -26.94
CA GLY A 1000 -8.72 -15.92 -27.70
C GLY A 1000 -9.38 -16.99 -26.83
N SER A 1001 -9.50 -18.22 -27.36
CA SER A 1001 -10.23 -19.32 -26.72
C SER A 1001 -9.56 -19.95 -25.50
N TYR A 1002 -8.31 -19.57 -25.19
CA TYR A 1002 -7.54 -20.12 -24.06
C TYR A 1002 -7.43 -19.16 -22.87
N ALA A 1003 -7.89 -17.90 -23.02
CA ALA A 1003 -7.73 -16.84 -22.02
C ALA A 1003 -8.26 -17.22 -20.62
N ASP A 1004 -9.46 -17.80 -20.55
CA ASP A 1004 -10.10 -18.17 -19.27
C ASP A 1004 -9.64 -19.52 -18.70
N ALA A 1005 -8.83 -20.28 -19.46
CA ALA A 1005 -8.36 -21.61 -19.05
C ALA A 1005 -7.01 -21.59 -18.32
N LEU A 1006 -6.26 -20.47 -18.38
CA LEU A 1006 -4.87 -20.38 -17.89
C LEU A 1006 -4.68 -19.37 -16.74
N ASP A 1007 -5.61 -18.41 -16.55
CA ASP A 1007 -5.54 -17.29 -15.58
C ASP A 1007 -4.21 -16.49 -15.57
N THR A 1008 -3.41 -16.60 -16.63
CA THR A 1008 -2.11 -15.93 -16.78
C THR A 1008 -2.30 -14.48 -17.22
N ARG A 1009 -2.52 -13.60 -16.24
CA ARG A 1009 -2.68 -12.14 -16.42
C ARG A 1009 -1.78 -11.33 -15.49
N SER A 1010 -1.16 -10.31 -16.05
CA SER A 1010 -0.44 -9.25 -15.32
C SER A 1010 -1.33 -8.01 -15.18
N ALA A 1011 -0.95 -7.11 -14.26
CA ALA A 1011 -1.68 -5.87 -13.99
C ALA A 1011 -0.74 -4.76 -13.52
N ARG A 1012 -1.11 -3.51 -13.82
CA ARG A 1012 -0.45 -2.27 -13.34
C ARG A 1012 -1.50 -1.16 -13.13
N LEU A 1013 -1.22 -0.24 -12.22
CA LEU A 1013 -2.03 0.96 -11.98
C LEU A 1013 -1.67 2.07 -12.98
N THR A 1014 -2.67 2.82 -13.42
CA THR A 1014 -2.47 4.01 -14.27
C THR A 1014 -2.10 5.25 -13.45
N PRO A 1015 -1.28 6.18 -13.97
CA PRO A 1015 -0.65 6.14 -15.28
C PRO A 1015 0.52 5.14 -15.34
N LEU A 1016 0.63 4.43 -16.47
CA LEU A 1016 1.80 3.61 -16.78
C LEU A 1016 2.96 4.49 -17.23
N THR A 1017 4.15 4.18 -16.74
CA THR A 1017 5.39 4.54 -17.47
C THR A 1017 5.69 3.55 -18.59
N ASP A 1018 6.55 3.95 -19.52
CA ASP A 1018 7.27 3.07 -20.46
C ASP A 1018 7.81 1.79 -19.79
N VAL A 1019 8.44 1.93 -18.61
CA VAL A 1019 8.96 0.80 -17.82
C VAL A 1019 7.82 -0.06 -17.24
N ASP A 1020 6.73 0.55 -16.76
CA ASP A 1020 5.57 -0.20 -16.26
C ASP A 1020 4.89 -1.01 -17.37
N ALA A 1021 4.77 -0.46 -18.59
CA ALA A 1021 4.23 -1.16 -19.76
C ALA A 1021 5.16 -2.29 -20.22
N ALA A 1022 6.48 -2.06 -20.25
CA ALA A 1022 7.45 -3.08 -20.63
C ALA A 1022 7.49 -4.27 -19.66
N GLU A 1023 7.33 -4.03 -18.35
CA GLU A 1023 7.21 -5.11 -17.36
C GLU A 1023 5.85 -5.80 -17.40
N LEU A 1024 4.75 -5.06 -17.59
CA LEU A 1024 3.40 -5.63 -17.71
C LEU A 1024 3.38 -6.74 -18.77
N VAL A 1025 4.02 -6.52 -19.93
CA VAL A 1025 4.15 -7.52 -20.99
C VAL A 1025 5.12 -8.66 -20.62
N ARG A 1026 6.29 -8.33 -20.05
CA ARG A 1026 7.34 -9.31 -19.72
C ARG A 1026 6.95 -10.30 -18.61
N GLU A 1027 6.07 -9.92 -17.68
CA GLU A 1027 5.63 -10.78 -16.56
C GLU A 1027 4.88 -12.05 -17.01
N VAL A 1028 4.28 -12.07 -18.20
CA VAL A 1028 3.59 -13.25 -18.71
C VAL A 1028 4.62 -14.24 -19.26
N ARG A 1029 5.00 -15.24 -18.43
CA ARG A 1029 6.07 -16.22 -18.75
C ARG A 1029 5.98 -16.84 -20.16
N ALA A 1030 4.77 -17.11 -20.66
CA ALA A 1030 4.56 -17.62 -22.02
C ALA A 1030 5.03 -16.65 -23.13
N VAL A 1031 4.84 -15.35 -22.93
CA VAL A 1031 5.33 -14.27 -23.81
C VAL A 1031 6.85 -14.11 -23.67
N ALA A 1032 7.39 -14.24 -22.46
CA ALA A 1032 8.83 -14.19 -22.24
C ALA A 1032 9.58 -15.36 -22.94
N ALA A 1033 9.04 -16.58 -22.89
CA ALA A 1033 9.61 -17.74 -23.57
C ALA A 1033 9.64 -17.56 -25.10
N LEU A 1034 8.54 -17.08 -25.69
CA LEU A 1034 8.45 -16.77 -27.13
C LEU A 1034 9.41 -15.66 -27.59
N GLY A 1035 9.95 -14.85 -26.67
CA GLY A 1035 11.00 -13.86 -26.95
C GLY A 1035 12.42 -14.36 -26.72
N ALA A 1036 12.60 -15.54 -26.12
CA ALA A 1036 13.90 -16.12 -25.77
C ALA A 1036 14.29 -17.31 -26.68
N GLU A 1037 13.33 -18.12 -27.12
CA GLU A 1037 13.54 -19.16 -28.13
C GLU A 1037 13.52 -18.55 -29.54
N GLY A 1038 14.58 -18.78 -30.32
CA GLY A 1038 14.76 -18.21 -31.66
C GLY A 1038 13.93 -18.88 -32.76
N GLY A 1039 12.61 -18.97 -32.60
CA GLY A 1039 11.70 -19.59 -33.56
C GLY A 1039 11.16 -18.65 -34.66
N ASP A 1040 10.54 -19.25 -35.69
CA ASP A 1040 10.02 -18.60 -36.93
C ASP A 1040 8.78 -17.69 -36.73
N ARG A 1041 8.55 -17.15 -35.52
CA ARG A 1041 7.40 -16.26 -35.23
C ARG A 1041 7.78 -15.21 -34.20
N ARG A 1042 8.23 -14.04 -34.65
CA ARG A 1042 8.53 -12.93 -33.74
C ARG A 1042 7.25 -12.20 -33.36
N MET A 1043 7.18 -11.73 -32.12
CA MET A 1043 6.08 -10.90 -31.64
C MET A 1043 6.57 -9.47 -31.45
N ASP A 1044 5.87 -8.48 -32.02
CA ASP A 1044 6.10 -7.06 -31.82
C ASP A 1044 5.71 -6.63 -30.39
N VAL A 1045 6.56 -7.01 -29.44
CA VAL A 1045 6.47 -6.65 -28.02
C VAL A 1045 6.37 -5.12 -27.82
N PRO A 1046 7.14 -4.27 -28.53
CA PRO A 1046 6.95 -2.82 -28.50
C PRO A 1046 5.52 -2.36 -28.85
N ALA A 1047 4.90 -2.88 -29.92
CA ALA A 1047 3.52 -2.50 -30.25
C ALA A 1047 2.50 -2.90 -29.16
N VAL A 1048 2.71 -4.03 -28.47
CA VAL A 1048 1.88 -4.40 -27.32
C VAL A 1048 2.05 -3.42 -26.14
N GLN A 1049 3.29 -2.97 -25.89
CA GLN A 1049 3.58 -1.96 -24.87
C GLN A 1049 2.95 -0.61 -25.23
N GLU A 1050 2.93 -0.23 -26.51
CA GLU A 1050 2.27 0.99 -26.98
C GLU A 1050 0.75 0.92 -26.78
N VAL A 1051 0.09 -0.20 -27.12
CA VAL A 1051 -1.35 -0.37 -26.85
C VAL A 1051 -1.65 -0.32 -25.35
N ALA A 1052 -0.80 -0.90 -24.49
CA ALA A 1052 -0.94 -0.79 -23.03
C ALA A 1052 -0.81 0.66 -22.54
N ALA A 1053 0.13 1.44 -23.08
CA ALA A 1053 0.31 2.86 -22.75
C ALA A 1053 -0.86 3.73 -23.27
N ARG A 1054 -1.35 3.50 -24.50
CA ARG A 1054 -2.54 4.17 -25.06
C ARG A 1054 -3.81 3.88 -24.23
N LEU A 1055 -4.00 2.64 -23.78
CA LEU A 1055 -5.05 2.29 -22.81
C LEU A 1055 -4.87 3.00 -21.46
N SER A 1056 -3.63 3.20 -21.00
CA SER A 1056 -3.37 3.98 -19.78
C SER A 1056 -3.73 5.46 -19.93
N GLN A 1057 -3.53 6.06 -21.11
CA GLN A 1057 -3.98 7.43 -21.37
C GLN A 1057 -5.52 7.48 -21.42
N LEU A 1058 -6.15 6.59 -22.21
CA LEU A 1058 -7.62 6.47 -22.32
C LEU A 1058 -8.30 6.37 -20.95
N ALA A 1059 -7.74 5.56 -20.04
CA ALA A 1059 -8.24 5.37 -18.69
C ALA A 1059 -8.14 6.61 -17.77
N GLY A 1060 -7.23 7.54 -18.07
CA GLY A 1060 -7.12 8.84 -17.39
C GLY A 1060 -7.97 9.92 -18.05
N ASP A 1061 -8.06 9.92 -19.39
CA ASP A 1061 -8.83 10.90 -20.16
C ASP A 1061 -10.35 10.65 -20.12
N LEU A 1062 -10.80 9.42 -19.88
CA LEU A 1062 -12.21 9.01 -19.81
C LEU A 1062 -12.54 8.33 -18.45
N PRO A 1063 -12.66 9.08 -17.34
CA PRO A 1063 -12.95 8.51 -16.01
C PRO A 1063 -14.31 7.75 -15.93
N GLU A 1064 -15.22 8.01 -16.86
CA GLU A 1064 -16.50 7.31 -17.01
C GLU A 1064 -16.33 5.86 -17.50
N VAL A 1065 -15.19 5.51 -18.10
CA VAL A 1065 -14.87 4.13 -18.48
C VAL A 1065 -14.68 3.30 -17.21
N ALA A 1066 -15.62 2.39 -16.98
CA ALA A 1066 -15.57 1.45 -15.88
C ALA A 1066 -14.79 0.19 -16.23
N GLU A 1067 -14.81 -0.20 -17.51
CA GLU A 1067 -14.19 -1.41 -18.03
C GLU A 1067 -13.96 -1.26 -19.54
N MET A 1068 -12.82 -1.75 -20.03
CA MET A 1068 -12.53 -1.91 -21.46
C MET A 1068 -11.82 -3.24 -21.68
N ASP A 1069 -12.12 -3.91 -22.78
CA ASP A 1069 -11.59 -5.24 -23.06
C ASP A 1069 -11.35 -5.40 -24.57
N LEU A 1070 -10.09 -5.60 -24.93
CA LEU A 1070 -9.61 -5.89 -26.27
C LEU A 1070 -9.19 -7.37 -26.30
N ASN A 1071 -10.05 -8.24 -26.86
CA ASN A 1071 -9.85 -9.68 -26.83
C ASN A 1071 -10.45 -10.39 -28.07
N PRO A 1072 -9.64 -10.89 -29.02
CA PRO A 1072 -8.18 -10.85 -29.03
C PRO A 1072 -7.61 -9.52 -29.56
N VAL A 1073 -6.38 -9.23 -29.12
CA VAL A 1073 -5.42 -8.40 -29.86
C VAL A 1073 -4.42 -9.36 -30.49
N SER A 1074 -4.48 -9.57 -31.80
CA SER A 1074 -3.50 -10.41 -32.50
C SER A 1074 -2.20 -9.63 -32.66
N VAL A 1075 -1.06 -10.31 -32.50
CA VAL A 1075 0.27 -9.70 -32.53
C VAL A 1075 1.21 -10.54 -33.39
N GLY A 1076 1.77 -9.89 -34.41
CA GLY A 1076 2.73 -10.46 -35.37
C GLY A 1076 4.06 -9.73 -35.34
N GLU A 1077 4.84 -9.83 -36.42
CA GLU A 1077 6.20 -9.29 -36.49
C GLU A 1077 6.25 -7.76 -36.67
N HIS A 1078 5.13 -7.13 -37.06
CA HIS A 1078 5.04 -5.71 -37.46
C HIS A 1078 3.85 -4.96 -36.79
N GLY A 1079 3.31 -5.52 -35.71
CA GLY A 1079 2.35 -4.79 -34.87
C GLY A 1079 1.43 -5.64 -34.01
N ALA A 1080 0.59 -4.92 -33.28
CA ALA A 1080 -0.57 -5.43 -32.55
C ALA A 1080 -1.86 -4.86 -33.17
N LEU A 1081 -2.89 -5.70 -33.32
CA LEU A 1081 -4.14 -5.38 -34.01
C LEU A 1081 -5.35 -5.85 -33.17
N ALA A 1082 -6.19 -4.91 -32.73
CA ALA A 1082 -7.39 -5.21 -31.98
C ALA A 1082 -8.49 -5.79 -32.90
N LEU A 1083 -8.92 -7.02 -32.61
CA LEU A 1083 -9.93 -7.75 -33.41
C LEU A 1083 -11.32 -7.77 -32.75
N ASP A 1084 -11.45 -7.41 -31.48
CA ASP A 1084 -12.72 -7.15 -30.81
C ASP A 1084 -12.51 -6.07 -29.74
N ALA A 1085 -13.57 -5.32 -29.45
CA ALA A 1085 -13.58 -4.30 -28.42
C ALA A 1085 -14.90 -4.32 -27.65
N ARG A 1086 -14.81 -4.21 -26.33
CA ARG A 1086 -15.93 -3.89 -25.45
C ARG A 1086 -15.53 -2.73 -24.54
N VAL A 1087 -16.44 -1.78 -24.34
CA VAL A 1087 -16.29 -0.67 -23.40
C VAL A 1087 -17.57 -0.58 -22.56
N ARG A 1088 -17.43 -0.54 -21.24
CA ARG A 1088 -18.53 -0.29 -20.30
C ARG A 1088 -18.30 1.08 -19.65
N VAL A 1089 -19.27 1.97 -19.83
CA VAL A 1089 -19.27 3.30 -19.20
C VAL A 1089 -20.28 3.35 -18.07
N SER A 1090 -20.03 4.22 -17.10
CA SER A 1090 -20.93 4.53 -15.98
C SER A 1090 -20.77 5.99 -15.59
N GLN A 1091 -21.87 6.68 -15.26
CA GLN A 1091 -21.74 7.92 -14.52
C GLN A 1091 -20.94 7.69 -13.24
N ARG A 1092 -19.93 8.52 -13.03
CA ARG A 1092 -19.16 8.64 -11.79
C ARG A 1092 -19.17 10.11 -11.37
N PRO A 1093 -19.12 10.41 -10.05
CA PRO A 1093 -18.69 11.73 -9.63
C PRO A 1093 -17.24 11.95 -10.09
N ASP A 1094 -16.97 13.12 -10.66
CA ASP A 1094 -15.62 13.54 -11.05
C ASP A 1094 -14.84 14.02 -9.82
N GLU A 1095 -14.48 13.05 -8.98
CA GLU A 1095 -13.62 13.24 -7.81
C GLU A 1095 -12.17 13.47 -8.25
N ASP A 1096 -11.77 14.74 -8.26
CA ASP A 1096 -10.39 15.19 -8.47
C ASP A 1096 -9.50 14.55 -7.39
N PRO A 1097 -8.69 13.53 -7.74
CA PRO A 1097 -8.06 12.62 -6.77
C PRO A 1097 -6.84 13.26 -6.08
N TYR A 1098 -6.54 14.51 -6.42
CA TYR A 1098 -5.43 15.30 -5.91
C TYR A 1098 -5.88 16.40 -4.95
N LEU A 1099 -7.20 16.64 -4.80
CA LEU A 1099 -7.70 17.59 -3.80
C LEU A 1099 -7.26 17.18 -2.39
N ARG A 1100 -6.64 18.14 -1.67
CA ARG A 1100 -6.29 17.95 -0.27
C ARG A 1100 -7.57 17.89 0.58
N ALA A 1101 -7.88 16.69 1.05
CA ALA A 1101 -8.97 16.40 1.97
C ALA A 1101 -8.60 15.24 2.91
N LEU A 1102 -9.20 15.24 4.10
CA LEU A 1102 -9.35 14.08 4.95
C LEU A 1102 -10.39 13.12 4.33
N PRO A 1103 -10.37 11.82 4.64
CA PRO A 1103 -11.27 10.84 4.01
C PRO A 1103 -12.75 11.20 4.17
N PRO A 1104 -13.62 10.98 3.17
CA PRO A 1104 -15.07 10.97 3.40
C PRO A 1104 -15.47 9.84 4.36
N PHE A 1105 -16.69 9.90 4.89
CA PHE A 1105 -17.28 8.86 5.76
C PHE A 1105 -18.02 7.81 4.93
#